data_AF-A0A7W3NVK6-F1
#
_entry.id   AF-A0A7W3NVK6-F1
#
_cell.length_a   1.000
_cell.length_b   1.000
_cell.length_c   1.000
_cell.angle_alpha   90.00
_cell.angle_beta   90.00
_cell.angle_gamma   90.00
#
_symmetry.space_group_name_H-M   'P 1'
#
loop_
_entity.id
_entity.type
_entity.pdbx_description
1 polymer ?
#
loop_
_entity_poly.entity_id
_entity_poly.type
_entity_poly.pdbx_seq_one_letter_code
_entity_poly.pdbx_strand_id
1 'polypeptide(L)'
;MTAGSEPALQLLPLVFADPGEARARAELLLESAPAPLPASIAHQVLGIWQRDFGDLRIALTHLRRARDLAARADSADREADVLATLGVALVHAGRTRQGLASFERGVARGTGHTRARVLYRRAYVWWVLGHHPEALEDVRRALPVLRQLRDDIWTARALTLRATVHLALGAVDRADADFTAAERLWDTTGQEHDKADAVESRGLAAFRSGDIPLALRLLDEAEERYAKLGTPTYMLSVRRCEVLMAAGLAPEALAEADAAIALLDRLGGQSTRKAELLLAAARAARSAGDAHTAIARAAVAVRLFAAQRRLWWETHARLVLIEARVAAGRRSGRLVGDAAAVAERLASFGSPAAPEASLLAGRIALALGWTADAERHLAVAARSRRGGSPTARMTGWAAQALRARAAGSRRGVLEACRHGLDVLDDHRMTLGASELRAHVTAQGAELAALAQEVSLTQGGPRRLLEWSERWRATVLSTPPTRPPADATLLSGLTAYREIAARAEESRMEGRPVPALEREQRRLEREIRSRTRHIRGSAPHEGARFEVPRLLDRLGEGRLVELAVVQGRVHVLLCGRGRVRRFVGGPLADAVAEAEYVQAGLRRLAHPGAEARLPLVEAAGARLQELLLAGAVPHLGAGPVVIVPPGALHRVPWALLPALRDRVLSVSPSAGSWLRARETEPPRDGRTVLVRGPGLATGGAEVPELADRYGTATVLEGDDAQVPRVLSELDGAGLAHLAAHGTFRADSPLFSALRMSDGPLIVHDFERLARSPYRIILSSCDTARLASVGADELLGLVTALLPLGTAGVVASSAPVNDAAVIPLMLALHKGLTAGLSLAESLRDARTTLPSDTVHQATGWAFAAFGAA
;
A
#
# COMPACT_ATOMS: atom_id res chain seq x y z
N MET A 1 54.61 -16.64 -13.55
CA MET A 1 53.93 -15.36 -13.23
C MET A 1 54.94 -14.25 -13.40
N THR A 2 54.76 -13.37 -14.38
CA THR A 2 55.63 -12.20 -14.60
C THR A 2 55.12 -11.02 -13.76
N ALA A 3 56.01 -10.16 -13.26
CA ALA A 3 55.70 -9.09 -12.29
C ALA A 3 54.60 -8.09 -12.72
N GLY A 4 54.18 -8.08 -13.99
CA GLY A 4 53.06 -7.27 -14.50
C GLY A 4 51.67 -7.89 -14.40
N SER A 5 51.52 -9.17 -13.99
CA SER A 5 50.22 -9.86 -13.95
C SER A 5 49.44 -9.69 -12.64
N GLU A 6 50.11 -9.46 -11.51
CA GLU A 6 49.45 -9.28 -10.20
C GLU A 6 48.59 -8.01 -10.10
N PRO A 7 49.04 -6.83 -10.57
CA PRO A 7 48.21 -5.61 -10.56
C PRO A 7 46.95 -5.76 -11.41
N ALA A 8 47.03 -6.48 -12.54
CA ALA A 8 45.89 -6.69 -13.42
C ALA A 8 44.83 -7.63 -12.79
N LEU A 9 45.24 -8.68 -12.08
CA LEU A 9 44.31 -9.62 -11.42
C LEU A 9 43.47 -8.96 -10.32
N GLN A 10 43.99 -7.91 -9.67
CA GLN A 10 43.25 -7.14 -8.67
C GLN A 10 42.10 -6.31 -9.25
N LEU A 11 42.03 -6.11 -10.57
CA LEU A 11 40.94 -5.37 -11.21
C LEU A 11 39.61 -6.12 -11.19
N LEU A 12 39.61 -7.46 -11.14
CA LEU A 12 38.38 -8.26 -11.17
C LEU A 12 37.54 -8.12 -9.88
N PRO A 13 38.11 -8.24 -8.67
CA PRO A 13 37.39 -7.91 -7.43
C PRO A 13 36.99 -6.44 -7.33
N LEU A 14 37.75 -5.53 -7.97
CA LEU A 14 37.46 -4.10 -7.93
C LEU A 14 36.11 -3.76 -8.57
N VAL A 15 35.63 -4.54 -9.54
CA VAL A 15 34.35 -4.30 -10.25
C VAL A 15 33.15 -4.18 -9.30
N PHE A 16 33.15 -4.92 -8.19
CA PHE A 16 32.07 -4.89 -7.20
C PHE A 16 32.46 -4.21 -5.89
N ALA A 17 33.70 -3.71 -5.78
CA ALA A 17 34.14 -2.84 -4.70
C ALA A 17 33.95 -1.37 -5.08
N ASP A 18 34.51 -0.96 -6.22
CA ASP A 18 34.36 0.35 -6.83
C ASP A 18 34.19 0.17 -8.36
N PRO A 19 32.94 0.07 -8.84
CA PRO A 19 32.66 -0.12 -10.26
C PRO A 19 33.24 0.98 -11.16
N GLY A 20 33.29 2.22 -10.68
CA GLY A 20 33.79 3.37 -11.44
C GLY A 20 35.30 3.30 -11.63
N GLU A 21 36.02 3.04 -10.55
CA GLU A 21 37.48 2.90 -10.57
C GLU A 21 37.92 1.67 -11.38
N ALA A 22 37.22 0.54 -11.24
CA ALA A 22 37.53 -0.67 -12.01
C ALA A 22 37.47 -0.43 -13.52
N ARG A 23 36.45 0.31 -13.97
CA ARG A 23 36.31 0.68 -15.39
C ARG A 23 37.45 1.58 -15.84
N ALA A 24 37.73 2.66 -15.12
CA ALA A 24 38.75 3.63 -15.50
C ALA A 24 40.15 2.98 -15.58
N ARG A 25 40.50 2.14 -14.59
CA ARG A 25 41.79 1.42 -14.59
C ARG A 25 41.89 0.38 -15.71
N ALA A 26 40.78 -0.28 -16.06
CA ALA A 26 40.77 -1.22 -17.18
C ALA A 26 40.89 -0.53 -18.55
N GLU A 27 40.27 0.64 -18.72
CA GLU A 27 40.42 1.48 -19.92
C GLU A 27 41.89 1.94 -20.06
N LEU A 28 42.46 2.51 -19.00
CA LEU A 28 43.86 2.95 -18.96
C LEU A 28 44.84 1.80 -19.25
N LEU A 29 44.60 0.60 -18.69
CA LEU A 29 45.43 -0.57 -18.95
C LEU A 29 45.39 -0.99 -20.43
N LEU A 30 44.29 -0.78 -21.14
CA LEU A 30 44.20 -1.12 -22.56
C LEU A 30 44.90 -0.09 -23.45
N GLU A 31 44.97 1.17 -23.03
CA GLU A 31 45.70 2.23 -23.74
C GLU A 31 47.20 1.94 -23.83
N SER A 32 47.77 1.25 -22.84
CA SER A 32 49.18 0.85 -22.83
C SER A 32 49.49 -0.41 -23.67
N ALA A 33 48.54 -0.90 -24.47
CA ALA A 33 48.68 -2.09 -25.34
C ALA A 33 49.34 -3.31 -24.65
N PRO A 34 48.75 -3.84 -23.56
CA PRO A 34 49.40 -4.82 -22.70
C PRO A 34 49.43 -6.22 -23.33
N ALA A 35 50.26 -7.11 -22.77
CA ALA A 35 50.34 -8.51 -23.18
C ALA A 35 48.96 -9.22 -23.14
N PRO A 36 48.77 -10.34 -23.87
CA PRO A 36 47.46 -10.99 -24.00
C PRO A 36 46.75 -11.32 -22.68
N LEU A 37 47.48 -11.71 -21.64
CA LEU A 37 46.91 -12.05 -20.34
C LEU A 37 46.31 -10.82 -19.61
N PRO A 38 47.04 -9.73 -19.31
CA PRO A 38 46.46 -8.51 -18.76
C PRO A 38 45.38 -7.88 -19.65
N ALA A 39 45.55 -7.90 -20.98
CA ALA A 39 44.55 -7.41 -21.93
C ALA A 39 43.23 -8.19 -21.82
N SER A 40 43.31 -9.52 -21.64
CA SER A 40 42.15 -10.37 -21.38
C SER A 40 41.44 -9.97 -20.10
N ILE A 41 42.17 -9.62 -19.04
CA ILE A 41 41.60 -9.20 -17.75
C ILE A 41 40.88 -7.86 -17.89
N ALA A 42 41.52 -6.85 -18.48
CA ALA A 42 40.92 -5.54 -18.70
C ALA A 42 39.63 -5.64 -19.52
N HIS A 43 39.63 -6.39 -20.62
CA HIS A 43 38.41 -6.62 -21.40
C HIS A 43 37.35 -7.42 -20.64
N GLN A 44 37.71 -8.35 -19.76
CA GLN A 44 36.72 -9.03 -18.92
C GLN A 44 36.09 -8.06 -17.91
N VAL A 45 36.88 -7.19 -17.29
CA VAL A 45 36.42 -6.15 -16.35
C VAL A 45 35.41 -5.24 -17.04
N LEU A 46 35.75 -4.69 -18.20
CA LEU A 46 34.82 -3.88 -19.00
C LEU A 46 33.60 -4.68 -19.44
N GLY A 47 33.77 -5.96 -19.75
CA GLY A 47 32.69 -6.88 -20.06
C GLY A 47 31.70 -7.07 -18.91
N ILE A 48 32.20 -7.25 -17.67
CA ILE A 48 31.37 -7.37 -16.47
C ILE A 48 30.67 -6.04 -16.19
N TRP A 49 31.41 -4.94 -16.23
CA TRP A 49 30.87 -3.60 -15.99
C TRP A 49 29.73 -3.27 -16.96
N GLN A 50 29.94 -3.47 -18.26
CA GLN A 50 28.92 -3.22 -19.27
C GLN A 50 27.73 -4.19 -19.14
N ARG A 51 27.96 -5.43 -18.70
CA ARG A 51 26.88 -6.40 -18.47
C ARG A 51 26.00 -5.97 -17.31
N ASP A 52 26.56 -5.50 -16.21
CA ASP A 52 25.79 -5.25 -14.99
C ASP A 52 25.24 -3.82 -14.95
N PHE A 53 25.99 -2.85 -15.46
CA PHE A 53 25.75 -1.42 -15.30
C PHE A 53 25.54 -0.66 -16.63
N GLY A 54 25.87 -1.27 -17.78
CA GLY A 54 25.87 -0.60 -19.10
C GLY A 54 25.16 -1.36 -20.21
N ASP A 55 25.72 -1.29 -21.42
CA ASP A 55 25.14 -1.89 -22.63
C ASP A 55 25.64 -3.33 -22.85
N LEU A 56 24.69 -4.26 -22.85
CA LEU A 56 24.97 -5.69 -22.98
C LEU A 56 25.61 -6.08 -24.32
N ARG A 57 25.39 -5.31 -25.39
CA ARG A 57 26.04 -5.56 -26.69
C ARG A 57 27.53 -5.23 -26.61
N ILE A 58 27.89 -4.14 -25.94
CA ILE A 58 29.28 -3.75 -25.69
C ILE A 58 29.95 -4.80 -24.79
N ALA A 59 29.24 -5.28 -23.77
CA ALA A 59 29.69 -6.37 -22.91
C ALA A 59 30.09 -7.61 -23.72
N LEU A 60 29.23 -8.06 -24.64
CA LEU A 60 29.52 -9.23 -25.48
C LEU A 60 30.75 -9.03 -26.39
N THR A 61 30.96 -7.81 -26.90
CA THR A 61 32.15 -7.48 -27.70
C THR A 61 33.43 -7.62 -26.87
N HIS A 62 33.46 -7.00 -25.68
CA HIS A 62 34.61 -7.10 -24.78
C HIS A 62 34.84 -8.54 -24.30
N LEU A 63 33.79 -9.28 -23.95
CA LEU A 63 33.93 -10.65 -23.44
C LEU A 63 34.40 -11.64 -24.52
N ARG A 64 34.02 -11.44 -25.79
CA ARG A 64 34.59 -12.22 -26.91
C ARG A 64 36.06 -11.91 -27.10
N ARG A 65 36.44 -10.63 -27.04
CA ARG A 65 37.85 -10.21 -27.14
C ARG A 65 38.68 -10.77 -25.97
N ALA A 66 38.15 -10.72 -24.76
CA ALA A 66 38.77 -11.29 -23.57
C ALA A 66 39.02 -12.79 -23.73
N ARG A 67 38.06 -13.53 -24.31
CA ARG A 67 38.18 -14.98 -24.58
C ARG A 67 39.29 -15.26 -25.59
N ASP A 68 39.31 -14.51 -26.69
CA ASP A 68 40.32 -14.72 -27.75
C ASP A 68 41.73 -14.44 -27.24
N LEU A 69 41.89 -13.42 -26.38
CA LEU A 69 43.15 -13.12 -25.71
C LEU A 69 43.52 -14.14 -24.64
N ALA A 70 42.54 -14.69 -23.90
CA ALA A 70 42.77 -15.77 -22.94
C ALA A 70 43.28 -17.03 -23.63
N ALA A 71 42.72 -17.38 -24.79
CA ALA A 71 43.17 -18.51 -25.59
C ALA A 71 44.61 -18.31 -26.11
N ARG A 72 44.99 -17.07 -26.49
CA ARG A 72 46.37 -16.73 -26.90
C ARG A 72 47.37 -16.70 -25.75
N ALA A 73 46.89 -16.51 -24.52
CA ALA A 73 47.71 -16.53 -23.31
C ALA A 73 48.01 -17.96 -22.80
N ASP A 74 47.48 -18.99 -23.47
CA ASP A 74 47.67 -20.42 -23.18
C ASP A 74 47.39 -20.80 -21.70
N SER A 75 46.39 -20.16 -21.10
CA SER A 75 45.96 -20.43 -19.72
C SER A 75 44.55 -21.00 -19.69
N ALA A 76 44.45 -22.30 -19.39
CA ALA A 76 43.17 -23.00 -19.30
C ALA A 76 42.22 -22.39 -18.25
N ASP A 77 42.76 -21.98 -17.10
CA ASP A 77 41.99 -21.31 -16.04
C ASP A 77 41.51 -19.92 -16.45
N ARG A 78 42.34 -19.15 -17.18
CA ARG A 78 41.93 -17.87 -17.73
C ARG A 78 40.81 -18.03 -18.76
N GLU A 79 40.94 -19.00 -19.67
CA GLU A 79 39.91 -19.28 -20.66
C GLU A 79 38.60 -19.71 -19.98
N ALA A 80 38.68 -20.56 -18.95
CA ALA A 80 37.52 -21.01 -18.18
C ALA A 80 36.77 -19.86 -17.48
N ASP A 81 37.50 -18.94 -16.83
CA ASP A 81 36.92 -17.80 -16.12
C ASP A 81 36.21 -16.81 -17.07
N VAL A 82 36.83 -16.53 -18.23
CA VAL A 82 36.24 -15.65 -19.24
C VAL A 82 35.06 -16.32 -19.94
N LEU A 83 35.14 -17.62 -20.24
CA LEU A 83 34.02 -18.39 -20.80
C LEU A 83 32.80 -18.36 -19.88
N ALA A 84 33.00 -18.50 -18.57
CA ALA A 84 31.92 -18.40 -17.61
C ALA A 84 31.30 -16.99 -17.60
N THR A 85 32.12 -15.95 -17.65
CA THR A 85 31.64 -14.55 -17.69
C THR A 85 30.88 -14.25 -18.98
N LEU A 86 31.40 -14.69 -20.13
CA LEU A 86 30.71 -14.62 -21.42
C LEU A 86 29.40 -15.42 -21.41
N GLY A 87 29.39 -16.58 -20.75
CA GLY A 87 28.22 -17.41 -20.54
C GLY A 87 27.08 -16.64 -19.89
N VAL A 88 27.36 -15.95 -18.78
CA VAL A 88 26.38 -15.08 -18.09
C VAL A 88 25.84 -14.00 -19.04
N ALA A 89 26.71 -13.26 -19.74
CA ALA A 89 26.30 -12.19 -20.66
C ALA A 89 25.45 -12.71 -21.84
N LEU A 90 25.79 -13.88 -22.40
CA LEU A 90 25.00 -14.51 -23.45
C LEU A 90 23.59 -14.87 -22.97
N VAL A 91 23.45 -15.39 -21.74
CA VAL A 91 22.13 -15.67 -21.16
C VAL A 91 21.33 -14.39 -20.95
N HIS A 92 21.94 -13.33 -20.40
CA HIS A 92 21.23 -12.05 -20.24
C HIS A 92 20.74 -11.46 -21.58
N ALA A 93 21.46 -11.77 -22.67
CA ALA A 93 21.12 -11.36 -24.03
C ALA A 93 20.08 -12.26 -24.69
N GLY A 94 19.54 -13.26 -23.97
CA GLY A 94 18.59 -14.25 -24.48
C GLY A 94 19.20 -15.37 -25.33
N ARG A 95 20.53 -15.46 -25.42
CA ARG A 95 21.27 -16.49 -26.18
C ARG A 95 21.56 -17.72 -25.30
N THR A 96 20.51 -18.25 -24.65
CA THR A 96 20.60 -19.26 -23.58
C THR A 96 21.44 -20.50 -23.96
N ARG A 97 21.21 -21.09 -25.13
CA ARG A 97 21.96 -22.28 -25.61
C ARG A 97 23.47 -22.02 -25.66
N GLN A 98 23.87 -20.87 -26.18
CA GLN A 98 25.29 -20.52 -26.33
C GLN A 98 25.93 -20.18 -24.99
N GLY A 99 25.17 -19.55 -24.09
CA GLY A 99 25.59 -19.30 -22.72
C GLY A 99 25.90 -20.60 -21.98
N LEU A 100 24.96 -21.55 -21.99
CA LEU A 100 25.14 -22.87 -21.37
C LEU A 100 26.31 -23.65 -21.96
N ALA A 101 26.47 -23.66 -23.29
CA ALA A 101 27.63 -24.28 -23.94
C ALA A 101 28.97 -23.64 -23.52
N SER A 102 28.98 -22.33 -23.23
CA SER A 102 30.18 -21.65 -22.71
C SER A 102 30.51 -22.12 -21.29
N PHE A 103 29.52 -22.36 -20.44
CA PHE A 103 29.75 -22.93 -19.11
C PHE A 103 30.25 -24.37 -19.15
N GLU A 104 29.69 -25.24 -19.99
CA GLU A 104 30.17 -26.63 -20.09
C GLU A 104 31.66 -26.67 -20.47
N ARG A 105 32.06 -25.84 -21.45
CA ARG A 105 33.48 -25.67 -21.79
C ARG A 105 34.30 -25.12 -20.64
N GLY A 106 33.78 -24.12 -19.92
CA GLY A 106 34.45 -23.53 -18.76
C GLY A 106 34.68 -24.53 -17.62
N VAL A 107 33.68 -25.37 -17.30
CA VAL A 107 33.78 -26.41 -16.26
C VAL A 107 34.81 -27.47 -16.64
N ALA A 108 34.83 -27.88 -17.92
CA ALA A 108 35.79 -28.86 -18.43
C ALA A 108 37.23 -28.33 -18.41
N ARG A 109 37.43 -27.03 -18.69
CA ARG A 109 38.77 -26.41 -18.77
C ARG A 109 39.33 -25.96 -17.42
N GLY A 110 38.48 -25.46 -16.51
CA GLY A 110 38.94 -24.90 -15.24
C GLY A 110 39.44 -25.97 -14.26
N THR A 111 40.38 -25.61 -13.41
CA THR A 111 40.92 -26.45 -12.32
C THR A 111 40.38 -26.02 -10.96
N GLY A 112 40.56 -26.85 -9.91
CA GLY A 112 40.08 -26.68 -8.53
C GLY A 112 39.31 -25.39 -8.20
N HIS A 113 40.04 -24.29 -7.99
CA HIS A 113 39.48 -22.98 -7.63
C HIS A 113 38.63 -22.34 -8.74
N THR A 114 39.18 -22.23 -9.94
CA THR A 114 38.49 -21.65 -11.09
C THR A 114 37.21 -22.43 -11.42
N ARG A 115 37.27 -23.77 -11.40
CA ARG A 115 36.11 -24.63 -11.62
C ARG A 115 35.01 -24.35 -10.60
N ALA A 116 35.34 -24.15 -9.33
CA ALA A 116 34.35 -23.76 -8.31
C ALA A 116 33.70 -22.40 -8.62
N ARG A 117 34.48 -21.40 -9.08
CA ARG A 117 33.94 -20.10 -9.53
C ARG A 117 33.06 -20.23 -10.79
N VAL A 118 33.42 -21.10 -11.73
CA VAL A 118 32.59 -21.39 -12.92
C VAL A 118 31.27 -22.05 -12.50
N LEU A 119 31.32 -23.03 -11.61
CA LEU A 119 30.12 -23.70 -11.07
C LEU A 119 29.19 -22.70 -10.39
N TYR A 120 29.71 -21.80 -9.56
CA TYR A 120 28.90 -20.72 -8.98
C TYR A 120 28.22 -19.85 -10.06
N ARG A 121 28.96 -19.39 -11.08
CA ARG A 121 28.36 -18.56 -12.14
C ARG A 121 27.33 -19.33 -12.98
N ARG A 122 27.54 -20.63 -13.19
CA ARG A 122 26.54 -21.50 -13.84
C ARG A 122 25.31 -21.66 -12.95
N ALA A 123 25.48 -21.81 -11.64
CA ALA A 123 24.38 -21.83 -10.68
C ALA A 123 23.55 -20.54 -10.71
N TYR A 124 24.23 -19.38 -10.77
CA TYR A 124 23.55 -18.09 -10.93
C TYR A 124 22.70 -18.06 -12.21
N VAL A 125 23.24 -18.57 -13.31
CA VAL A 125 22.49 -18.68 -14.57
C VAL A 125 21.33 -19.66 -14.47
N TRP A 126 21.49 -20.79 -13.79
CA TRP A 126 20.38 -21.70 -13.51
C TRP A 126 19.28 -21.02 -12.72
N TRP A 127 19.64 -20.23 -11.71
CA TRP A 127 18.70 -19.39 -10.96
C TRP A 127 17.96 -18.41 -11.88
N VAL A 128 18.66 -17.64 -12.70
CA VAL A 128 18.05 -16.70 -13.68
C VAL A 128 17.07 -17.45 -14.59
N LEU A 129 17.44 -18.64 -15.08
CA LEU A 129 16.59 -19.43 -15.97
C LEU A 129 15.39 -20.09 -15.25
N GLY A 130 15.41 -20.18 -13.92
CA GLY A 130 14.38 -20.83 -13.10
C GLY A 130 14.62 -22.32 -12.83
N HIS A 131 15.84 -22.81 -13.04
CA HIS A 131 16.28 -24.19 -12.80
C HIS A 131 16.87 -24.32 -11.38
N HIS A 132 16.00 -24.27 -10.37
CA HIS A 132 16.41 -24.23 -8.96
C HIS A 132 17.18 -25.48 -8.49
N PRO A 133 16.81 -26.72 -8.87
CA PRO A 133 17.57 -27.91 -8.47
C PRO A 133 19.01 -27.91 -8.98
N GLU A 134 19.22 -27.56 -10.24
CA GLU A 134 20.53 -27.49 -10.89
C GLU A 134 21.38 -26.37 -10.28
N ALA A 135 20.76 -25.23 -9.93
CA ALA A 135 21.44 -24.15 -9.20
C ALA A 135 21.96 -24.62 -7.83
N LEU A 136 21.13 -25.32 -7.05
CA LEU A 136 21.53 -25.84 -5.74
C LEU A 136 22.65 -26.87 -5.84
N GLU A 137 22.63 -27.74 -6.85
CA GLU A 137 23.66 -28.75 -7.05
C GLU A 137 25.02 -28.13 -7.40
N ASP A 138 25.04 -27.16 -8.31
CA ASP A 138 26.28 -26.45 -8.64
C ASP A 138 26.86 -25.68 -7.43
N VAL A 139 26.02 -25.02 -6.63
CA VAL A 139 26.47 -24.35 -5.40
C VAL A 139 26.97 -25.34 -4.35
N ARG A 140 26.29 -26.48 -4.18
CA ARG A 140 26.69 -27.55 -3.25
C ARG A 140 28.09 -28.07 -3.58
N ARG A 141 28.43 -28.17 -4.87
CA ARG A 141 29.76 -28.60 -5.33
C ARG A 141 30.83 -27.50 -5.19
N ALA A 142 30.46 -26.23 -5.38
CA ALA A 142 31.41 -25.12 -5.31
C ALA A 142 31.81 -24.77 -3.86
N LEU A 143 30.86 -24.73 -2.92
CA LEU A 143 31.06 -24.20 -1.57
C LEU A 143 32.20 -24.87 -0.77
N PRO A 144 32.34 -26.21 -0.72
CA PRO A 144 33.43 -26.83 0.03
C PRO A 144 34.81 -26.41 -0.46
N VAL A 145 34.98 -26.32 -1.79
CA VAL A 145 36.25 -25.92 -2.42
C VAL A 145 36.57 -24.47 -2.11
N LEU A 146 35.59 -23.56 -2.22
CA LEU A 146 35.77 -22.14 -1.93
C LEU A 146 36.15 -21.90 -0.46
N ARG A 147 35.51 -22.62 0.47
CA ARG A 147 35.83 -22.57 1.91
C ARG A 147 37.22 -23.10 2.22
N GLN A 148 37.59 -24.24 1.63
CA GLN A 148 38.93 -24.83 1.84
C GLN A 148 40.04 -23.87 1.39
N LEU A 149 39.79 -23.12 0.31
CA LEU A 149 40.71 -22.13 -0.23
C LEU A 149 40.63 -20.76 0.45
N ARG A 150 39.74 -20.59 1.45
CA ARG A 150 39.49 -19.32 2.17
C ARG A 150 39.19 -18.15 1.21
N ASP A 151 38.41 -18.43 0.16
CA ASP A 151 37.94 -17.39 -0.75
C ASP A 151 36.64 -16.79 -0.22
N ASP A 152 36.75 -15.81 0.68
CA ASP A 152 35.61 -15.23 1.40
C ASP A 152 34.60 -14.57 0.44
N ILE A 153 35.07 -13.86 -0.59
CA ILE A 153 34.21 -13.19 -1.58
C ILE A 153 33.33 -14.21 -2.31
N TRP A 154 33.94 -15.26 -2.86
CA TRP A 154 33.17 -16.26 -3.63
C TRP A 154 32.35 -17.18 -2.73
N THR A 155 32.79 -17.42 -1.49
CA THR A 155 32.00 -18.16 -0.49
C THR A 155 30.74 -17.38 -0.11
N ALA A 156 30.87 -16.08 0.14
CA ALA A 156 29.75 -15.21 0.46
C ALA A 156 28.75 -15.12 -0.71
N ARG A 157 29.23 -14.92 -1.95
CA ARG A 157 28.41 -14.98 -3.17
C ARG A 157 27.62 -16.28 -3.29
N ALA A 158 28.27 -17.42 -3.07
CA ALA A 158 27.64 -18.73 -3.17
C ALA A 158 26.58 -18.96 -2.09
N LEU A 159 26.82 -18.47 -0.87
CA LEU A 159 25.82 -18.50 0.22
C LEU A 159 24.62 -17.61 -0.09
N THR A 160 24.83 -16.36 -0.54
CA THR A 160 23.75 -15.44 -0.95
C THR A 160 22.89 -16.08 -2.05
N LEU A 161 23.50 -16.67 -3.08
CA LEU A 161 22.76 -17.33 -4.15
C LEU A 161 21.96 -18.53 -3.63
N ARG A 162 22.56 -19.39 -2.79
CA ARG A 162 21.86 -20.54 -2.21
C ARG A 162 20.67 -20.12 -1.36
N ALA A 163 20.83 -19.07 -0.56
CA ALA A 163 19.77 -18.48 0.22
C ALA A 163 18.61 -18.00 -0.66
N THR A 164 18.91 -17.27 -1.73
CA THR A 164 17.91 -16.80 -2.71
C THR A 164 17.16 -17.95 -3.38
N VAL A 165 17.86 -19.04 -3.73
CA VAL A 165 17.21 -20.24 -4.28
C VAL A 165 16.34 -20.94 -3.22
N HIS A 166 16.78 -21.00 -1.97
CA HIS A 166 15.97 -21.51 -0.86
C HIS A 166 14.70 -20.69 -0.63
N LEU A 167 14.77 -19.36 -0.70
CA LEU A 167 13.58 -18.50 -0.63
C LEU A 167 12.57 -18.78 -1.74
N ALA A 168 13.04 -18.97 -2.98
CA ALA A 168 12.16 -19.28 -4.11
C ALA A 168 11.42 -20.62 -3.95
N LEU A 169 12.02 -21.55 -3.21
CA LEU A 169 11.45 -22.85 -2.86
C LEU A 169 10.67 -22.83 -1.53
N GLY A 170 10.55 -21.67 -0.87
CA GLY A 170 9.83 -21.51 0.40
C GLY A 170 10.59 -21.98 1.65
N ALA A 171 11.89 -22.29 1.55
CA ALA A 171 12.71 -22.72 2.68
C ALA A 171 13.34 -21.53 3.41
N VAL A 172 12.50 -20.74 4.09
CA VAL A 172 12.88 -19.45 4.72
C VAL A 172 13.99 -19.61 5.76
N ASP A 173 13.89 -20.56 6.69
CA ASP A 173 14.89 -20.75 7.76
C ASP A 173 16.28 -21.08 7.22
N ARG A 174 16.34 -21.89 6.15
CA ARG A 174 17.61 -22.22 5.47
C ARG A 174 18.21 -21.01 4.77
N ALA A 175 17.36 -20.18 4.17
CA ALA A 175 17.81 -18.97 3.54
C ALA A 175 18.37 -17.97 4.56
N ASP A 176 17.69 -17.80 5.70
CA ASP A 176 18.13 -16.87 6.75
C ASP A 176 19.48 -17.26 7.35
N ALA A 177 19.70 -18.56 7.59
CA ALA A 177 20.99 -19.08 8.03
C ALA A 177 22.12 -18.80 7.02
N ASP A 178 21.85 -18.95 5.73
CA ASP A 178 22.83 -18.67 4.66
C ASP A 178 23.09 -17.17 4.50
N PHE A 179 22.07 -16.31 4.56
CA PHE A 179 22.26 -14.86 4.53
C PHE A 179 23.08 -14.37 5.71
N THR A 180 22.77 -14.84 6.92
CA THR A 180 23.52 -14.50 8.13
C THR A 180 24.99 -14.94 8.03
N ALA A 181 25.24 -16.11 7.43
CA ALA A 181 26.60 -16.58 7.20
C ALA A 181 27.33 -15.76 6.12
N ALA A 182 26.63 -15.35 5.05
CA ALA A 182 27.18 -14.50 4.01
C ALA A 182 27.53 -13.10 4.54
N GLU A 183 26.67 -12.51 5.38
CA GLU A 183 26.87 -11.17 5.96
C GLU A 183 28.16 -11.07 6.77
N ARG A 184 28.43 -12.06 7.63
CA ARG A 184 29.71 -12.14 8.38
C ARG A 184 30.94 -12.17 7.48
N LEU A 185 30.83 -12.78 6.30
CA LEU A 185 31.92 -12.78 5.32
C LEU A 185 31.96 -11.45 4.56
N TRP A 186 30.81 -10.83 4.30
CA TRP A 186 30.79 -9.53 3.63
C TRP A 186 31.46 -8.44 4.45
N ASP A 187 31.31 -8.46 5.77
CA ASP A 187 31.96 -7.53 6.70
C ASP A 187 33.50 -7.58 6.65
N THR A 188 34.10 -8.67 6.15
CA THR A 188 35.56 -8.79 6.01
C THR A 188 36.08 -8.34 4.64
N THR A 189 35.21 -7.87 3.74
CA THR A 189 35.55 -7.51 2.36
C THR A 189 35.20 -6.06 2.03
N GLY A 190 35.82 -5.51 0.97
CA GLY A 190 35.46 -4.21 0.39
C GLY A 190 34.40 -4.28 -0.72
N GLN A 191 33.65 -5.37 -0.87
CA GLN A 191 32.72 -5.57 -1.98
C GLN A 191 31.38 -4.83 -1.76
N GLU A 192 31.39 -3.50 -1.86
CA GLU A 192 30.23 -2.66 -1.53
C GLU A 192 28.98 -2.94 -2.38
N HIS A 193 29.14 -3.31 -3.66
CA HIS A 193 28.00 -3.69 -4.50
C HIS A 193 27.38 -5.03 -4.06
N ASP A 194 28.20 -6.04 -3.75
CA ASP A 194 27.69 -7.32 -3.25
C ASP A 194 27.02 -7.17 -1.87
N LYS A 195 27.51 -6.25 -1.03
CA LYS A 195 26.86 -5.89 0.24
C LYS A 195 25.46 -5.30 0.01
N ALA A 196 25.30 -4.44 -0.99
CA ALA A 196 23.98 -3.90 -1.34
C ALA A 196 23.01 -5.00 -1.81
N ASP A 197 23.48 -5.94 -2.65
CA ASP A 197 22.70 -7.11 -3.10
C ASP A 197 22.30 -8.04 -1.93
N ALA A 198 23.20 -8.21 -0.96
CA ALA A 198 22.91 -8.97 0.25
C ALA A 198 21.80 -8.32 1.09
N VAL A 199 21.82 -6.99 1.26
CA VAL A 199 20.76 -6.25 1.96
C VAL A 199 19.43 -6.34 1.20
N GLU A 200 19.44 -6.18 -0.13
CA GLU A 200 18.26 -6.39 -0.99
C GLU A 200 17.66 -7.79 -0.78
N SER A 201 18.51 -8.82 -0.79
CA SER A 201 18.10 -10.22 -0.63
C SER A 201 17.52 -10.50 0.76
N ARG A 202 18.04 -9.87 1.82
CA ARG A 202 17.45 -9.91 3.16
C ARG A 202 16.08 -9.22 3.20
N GLY A 203 15.89 -8.13 2.46
CA GLY A 203 14.59 -7.49 2.28
C GLY A 203 13.55 -8.45 1.71
N LEU A 204 13.94 -9.24 0.70
CA LEU A 204 13.10 -10.32 0.18
C LEU A 204 12.81 -11.40 1.24
N ALA A 205 13.80 -11.82 2.03
CA ALA A 205 13.61 -12.80 3.10
C ALA A 205 12.59 -12.32 4.15
N ALA A 206 12.72 -11.06 4.59
CA ALA A 206 11.79 -10.42 5.50
C ALA A 206 10.36 -10.40 4.92
N PHE A 207 10.22 -10.05 3.64
CA PHE A 207 8.94 -10.11 2.94
C PHE A 207 8.34 -11.51 2.94
N ARG A 208 9.13 -12.55 2.61
CA ARG A 208 8.66 -13.95 2.60
C ARG A 208 8.27 -14.45 3.99
N SER A 209 8.83 -13.87 5.04
CA SER A 209 8.48 -14.13 6.44
C SER A 209 7.23 -13.37 6.91
N GLY A 210 6.69 -12.47 6.07
CA GLY A 210 5.51 -11.66 6.38
C GLY A 210 5.79 -10.31 7.05
N ASP A 211 7.07 -9.92 7.17
CA ASP A 211 7.50 -8.65 7.77
C ASP A 211 7.70 -7.58 6.69
N ILE A 212 6.58 -7.01 6.24
CA ILE A 212 6.54 -5.95 5.22
C ILE A 212 7.33 -4.70 5.67
N PRO A 213 7.19 -4.20 6.92
CA PRO A 213 7.93 -3.02 7.35
C PRO A 213 9.45 -3.21 7.29
N LEU A 214 9.96 -4.36 7.76
CA LEU A 214 11.39 -4.67 7.66
C LEU A 214 11.84 -4.81 6.20
N ALA A 215 11.02 -5.44 5.35
CA ALA A 215 11.33 -5.60 3.94
C ALA A 215 11.49 -4.24 3.25
N LEU A 216 10.54 -3.31 3.45
CA LEU A 216 10.63 -1.95 2.89
C LEU A 216 11.88 -1.22 3.39
N ARG A 217 12.18 -1.29 4.70
CA ARG A 217 13.38 -0.67 5.28
C ARG A 217 14.68 -1.19 4.65
N LEU A 218 14.81 -2.51 4.48
CA LEU A 218 15.99 -3.12 3.88
C LEU A 218 16.12 -2.78 2.38
N LEU A 219 15.00 -2.70 1.66
CA LEU A 219 15.02 -2.30 0.25
C LEU A 219 15.40 -0.82 0.09
N ASP A 220 14.96 0.06 0.99
CA ASP A 220 15.38 1.47 1.01
C ASP A 220 16.88 1.60 1.35
N GLU A 221 17.38 0.83 2.33
CA GLU A 221 18.81 0.75 2.66
C GLU A 221 19.66 0.27 1.47
N ALA A 222 19.20 -0.76 0.74
CA ALA A 222 19.87 -1.24 -0.45
C ALA A 222 19.91 -0.16 -1.56
N GLU A 223 18.82 0.60 -1.74
CA GLU A 223 18.75 1.72 -2.69
C GLU A 223 19.82 2.77 -2.40
N GLU A 224 19.96 3.17 -1.13
CA GLU A 224 20.97 4.14 -0.71
C GLU A 224 22.40 3.66 -0.99
N ARG A 225 22.67 2.37 -0.76
CA ARG A 225 23.98 1.76 -1.05
C ARG A 225 24.25 1.75 -2.55
N TYR A 226 23.29 1.35 -3.39
CA TYR A 226 23.44 1.40 -4.84
C TYR A 226 23.61 2.83 -5.38
N ALA A 227 22.89 3.80 -4.80
CA ALA A 227 22.98 5.20 -5.20
C ALA A 227 24.39 5.78 -4.98
N LYS A 228 25.05 5.44 -3.86
CA LYS A 228 26.46 5.82 -3.58
C LYS A 228 27.44 5.29 -4.62
N LEU A 229 27.13 4.13 -5.22
CA LEU A 229 27.94 3.49 -6.25
C LEU A 229 27.58 3.96 -7.68
N GLY A 230 26.48 4.71 -7.85
CA GLY A 230 25.97 5.12 -9.15
C GLY A 230 25.51 3.95 -10.04
N THR A 231 25.13 2.82 -9.45
CA THR A 231 24.78 1.60 -10.18
C THR A 231 23.26 1.44 -10.38
N PRO A 232 22.79 0.88 -11.51
CA PRO A 232 21.37 0.62 -11.75
C PRO A 232 20.73 -0.39 -10.77
N THR A 233 19.45 -0.21 -10.46
CA THR A 233 18.71 -0.92 -9.41
C THR A 233 17.60 -1.85 -9.94
N TYR A 234 17.79 -2.50 -11.08
CA TYR A 234 16.68 -3.24 -11.74
C TYR A 234 16.10 -4.39 -10.89
N MET A 235 16.96 -5.18 -10.23
CA MET A 235 16.51 -6.29 -9.37
C MET A 235 15.79 -5.76 -8.13
N LEU A 236 16.36 -4.72 -7.50
CA LEU A 236 15.73 -3.97 -6.43
C LEU A 236 14.31 -3.52 -6.81
N SER A 237 14.11 -2.93 -7.99
CA SER A 237 12.78 -2.51 -8.46
C SER A 237 11.81 -3.68 -8.56
N VAL A 238 12.24 -4.83 -9.12
CA VAL A 238 11.39 -6.04 -9.16
C VAL A 238 10.99 -6.48 -7.75
N ARG A 239 11.92 -6.51 -6.80
CA ARG A 239 11.64 -6.90 -5.41
C ARG A 239 10.73 -5.89 -4.71
N ARG A 240 10.98 -4.60 -4.90
CA ARG A 240 10.16 -3.51 -4.36
C ARG A 240 8.73 -3.59 -4.86
N CYS A 241 8.51 -3.86 -6.15
CA CYS A 241 7.17 -4.09 -6.68
C CYS A 241 6.44 -5.23 -5.96
N GLU A 242 7.12 -6.35 -5.66
CA GLU A 242 6.51 -7.47 -4.91
C GLU A 242 6.06 -7.03 -3.51
N VAL A 243 6.91 -6.30 -2.78
CA VAL A 243 6.62 -5.82 -1.42
C VAL A 243 5.52 -4.76 -1.42
N LEU A 244 5.56 -3.80 -2.35
CA LEU A 244 4.56 -2.75 -2.47
C LEU A 244 3.16 -3.34 -2.76
N MET A 245 3.05 -4.31 -3.67
CA MET A 245 1.78 -4.97 -3.93
C MET A 245 1.23 -5.70 -2.71
N ALA A 246 2.09 -6.38 -1.94
CA ALA A 246 1.67 -7.06 -0.72
C ALA A 246 1.24 -6.08 0.38
N ALA A 247 1.84 -4.88 0.40
CA ALA A 247 1.43 -3.76 1.24
C ALA A 247 0.16 -3.04 0.74
N GLY A 248 -0.43 -3.50 -0.38
CA GLY A 248 -1.63 -2.91 -1.01
C GLY A 248 -1.39 -1.62 -1.80
N LEU A 249 -0.12 -1.31 -2.09
CA LEU A 249 0.36 -0.15 -2.86
C LEU A 249 0.62 -0.52 -4.33
N ALA A 250 -0.40 -1.11 -4.98
CA ALA A 250 -0.29 -1.58 -6.36
C ALA A 250 -0.03 -0.46 -7.40
N PRO A 251 -0.61 0.74 -7.29
CA PRO A 251 -0.30 1.85 -8.19
C PRO A 251 1.17 2.28 -8.10
N GLU A 252 1.73 2.39 -6.89
CA GLU A 252 3.15 2.71 -6.68
C GLU A 252 4.07 1.62 -7.26
N ALA A 253 3.70 0.34 -7.10
CA ALA A 253 4.44 -0.77 -7.70
C ALA A 253 4.44 -0.69 -9.25
N LEU A 254 3.35 -0.24 -9.86
CA LEU A 254 3.27 -0.07 -11.31
C LEU A 254 4.18 1.08 -11.77
N ALA A 255 4.13 2.21 -11.08
CA ALA A 255 4.99 3.36 -11.37
C ALA A 255 6.48 3.02 -11.24
N GLU A 256 6.86 2.29 -10.19
CA GLU A 256 8.23 1.77 -9.99
C GLU A 256 8.68 0.89 -11.15
N ALA A 257 7.83 -0.07 -11.56
CA ALA A 257 8.16 -0.97 -12.67
C ALA A 257 8.30 -0.20 -14.00
N ASP A 258 7.42 0.75 -14.29
CA ASP A 258 7.47 1.56 -15.51
C ASP A 258 8.71 2.46 -15.55
N ALA A 259 9.08 3.08 -14.42
CA ALA A 259 10.30 3.87 -14.29
C ALA A 259 11.56 3.01 -14.55
N ALA A 260 11.62 1.81 -13.98
CA ALA A 260 12.72 0.88 -14.19
C ALA A 260 12.80 0.38 -15.65
N ILE A 261 11.66 0.13 -16.31
CA ILE A 261 11.62 -0.22 -17.74
C ILE A 261 12.16 0.93 -18.59
N ALA A 262 11.73 2.17 -18.32
CA ALA A 262 12.19 3.34 -19.06
C ALA A 262 13.70 3.57 -18.89
N LEU A 263 14.24 3.38 -17.68
CA LEU A 263 15.68 3.44 -17.43
C LEU A 263 16.44 2.35 -18.21
N LEU A 264 15.95 1.11 -18.18
CA LEU A 264 16.55 -0.01 -18.88
C LEU A 264 16.59 0.20 -20.40
N ASP A 265 15.51 0.75 -20.97
CA ASP A 265 15.42 1.03 -22.41
C ASP A 265 16.39 2.13 -22.85
N ARG A 266 16.72 3.11 -21.98
CA ARG A 266 17.76 4.13 -22.27
C ARG A 266 19.18 3.57 -22.27
N LEU A 267 19.46 2.55 -21.46
CA LEU A 267 20.80 1.97 -21.28
C LEU A 267 21.15 0.86 -22.28
N GLY A 268 20.41 0.75 -23.39
CA GLY A 268 20.66 -0.24 -24.44
C GLY A 268 19.99 -1.61 -24.20
N GLY A 269 19.22 -1.74 -23.11
CA GLY A 269 18.32 -2.86 -22.83
C GLY A 269 19.00 -4.18 -22.44
N GLN A 270 18.34 -4.93 -21.53
CA GLN A 270 18.67 -6.33 -21.26
C GLN A 270 17.41 -7.18 -21.38
N SER A 271 17.41 -8.15 -22.30
CA SER A 271 16.20 -8.91 -22.65
C SER A 271 15.64 -9.69 -21.45
N THR A 272 16.52 -10.25 -20.62
CA THR A 272 16.15 -10.98 -19.39
C THR A 272 15.51 -10.08 -18.34
N ARG A 273 16.19 -8.99 -17.95
CA ARG A 273 15.69 -8.01 -16.97
C ARG A 273 14.39 -7.34 -17.44
N LYS A 274 14.28 -7.03 -18.74
CA LYS A 274 13.05 -6.48 -19.34
C LYS A 274 11.87 -7.43 -19.18
N ALA A 275 12.06 -8.73 -19.39
CA ALA A 275 10.99 -9.71 -19.22
C ALA A 275 10.48 -9.78 -17.77
N GLU A 276 11.39 -9.72 -16.79
CA GLU A 276 11.07 -9.72 -15.36
C GLU A 276 10.35 -8.45 -14.92
N LEU A 277 10.83 -7.27 -15.33
CA LEU A 277 10.16 -5.99 -15.06
C LEU A 277 8.77 -5.92 -15.70
N LEU A 278 8.60 -6.44 -16.92
CA LEU A 278 7.28 -6.52 -17.56
C LEU A 278 6.33 -7.44 -16.79
N LEU A 279 6.83 -8.54 -16.21
CA LEU A 279 6.02 -9.40 -15.34
C LEU A 279 5.64 -8.68 -14.04
N ALA A 280 6.58 -7.96 -13.42
CA ALA A 280 6.30 -7.15 -12.23
C ALA A 280 5.24 -6.06 -12.53
N ALA A 281 5.41 -5.32 -13.63
CA ALA A 281 4.43 -4.33 -14.10
C ALA A 281 3.06 -4.96 -14.37
N ALA A 282 3.02 -6.14 -14.98
CA ALA A 282 1.75 -6.83 -15.25
C ALA A 282 1.02 -7.24 -13.95
N ARG A 283 1.76 -7.72 -12.94
CA ARG A 283 1.20 -8.04 -11.62
C ARG A 283 0.69 -6.78 -10.93
N ALA A 284 1.47 -5.70 -10.97
CA ALA A 284 1.11 -4.42 -10.34
C ALA A 284 -0.15 -3.82 -10.99
N ALA A 285 -0.20 -3.75 -12.32
CA ALA A 285 -1.37 -3.30 -13.06
C ALA A 285 -2.62 -4.14 -12.75
N ARG A 286 -2.49 -5.47 -12.65
CA ARG A 286 -3.60 -6.34 -12.26
C ARG A 286 -4.11 -5.99 -10.86
N SER A 287 -3.21 -5.86 -9.88
CA SER A 287 -3.57 -5.54 -8.50
C SER A 287 -4.14 -4.12 -8.37
N ALA A 288 -3.78 -3.21 -9.27
CA ALA A 288 -4.36 -1.86 -9.37
C ALA A 288 -5.71 -1.81 -10.12
N GLY A 289 -6.21 -2.93 -10.62
CA GLY A 289 -7.48 -3.01 -11.38
C GLY A 289 -7.36 -2.64 -12.86
N ASP A 290 -6.15 -2.37 -13.38
CA ASP A 290 -5.91 -2.11 -14.79
C ASP A 290 -5.65 -3.41 -15.57
N ALA A 291 -6.75 -4.07 -15.93
CA ALA A 291 -6.70 -5.33 -16.66
C ALA A 291 -6.09 -5.18 -18.08
N HIS A 292 -6.24 -4.02 -18.73
CA HIS A 292 -5.73 -3.80 -20.08
C HIS A 292 -4.20 -3.73 -20.10
N THR A 293 -3.61 -2.90 -19.24
CA THR A 293 -2.15 -2.81 -19.08
C THR A 293 -1.57 -4.14 -18.63
N ALA A 294 -2.23 -4.84 -17.69
CA ALA A 294 -1.80 -6.15 -17.24
C ALA A 294 -1.74 -7.19 -18.39
N ILE A 295 -2.77 -7.26 -19.24
CA ILE A 295 -2.80 -8.14 -20.41
C ILE A 295 -1.67 -7.80 -21.38
N ALA A 296 -1.49 -6.51 -21.71
CA ALA A 296 -0.49 -6.06 -22.66
C ALA A 296 0.94 -6.42 -22.20
N ARG A 297 1.27 -6.10 -20.94
CA ARG A 297 2.58 -6.38 -20.33
C ARG A 297 2.84 -7.87 -20.17
N ALA A 298 1.86 -8.64 -19.66
CA ALA A 298 2.01 -10.08 -19.47
C ALA A 298 2.19 -10.82 -20.81
N ALA A 299 1.47 -10.44 -21.86
CA ALA A 299 1.62 -11.06 -23.18
C ALA A 299 3.02 -10.88 -23.77
N VAL A 300 3.64 -9.71 -23.57
CA VAL A 300 5.03 -9.46 -23.97
C VAL A 300 5.99 -10.30 -23.13
N ALA A 301 5.80 -10.33 -21.80
CA ALA A 301 6.62 -11.12 -20.89
C ALA A 301 6.60 -12.62 -21.24
N VAL A 302 5.43 -13.21 -21.52
CA VAL A 302 5.29 -14.61 -21.97
C VAL A 302 6.14 -14.89 -23.21
N ARG A 303 6.05 -14.03 -24.24
CA ARG A 303 6.84 -14.21 -25.48
C ARG A 303 8.34 -14.13 -25.23
N LEU A 304 8.78 -13.18 -24.40
CA LEU A 304 10.20 -13.02 -24.07
C LEU A 304 10.72 -14.24 -23.28
N PHE A 305 10.01 -14.70 -22.25
CA PHE A 305 10.42 -15.87 -21.49
C PHE A 305 10.46 -17.15 -22.33
N ALA A 306 9.49 -17.35 -23.23
CA ALA A 306 9.48 -18.47 -24.16
C ALA A 306 10.71 -18.44 -25.10
N ALA A 307 11.01 -17.27 -25.69
CA ALA A 307 12.19 -17.10 -26.56
C ALA A 307 13.52 -17.35 -25.80
N GLN A 308 13.56 -17.01 -24.51
CA GLN A 308 14.71 -17.21 -23.63
C GLN A 308 14.78 -18.62 -23.01
N ARG A 309 13.76 -19.47 -23.23
CA ARG A 309 13.61 -20.82 -22.63
C ARG A 309 13.54 -20.81 -21.10
N ARG A 310 12.85 -19.83 -20.54
CA ARG A 310 12.68 -19.65 -19.09
C ARG A 310 11.31 -20.17 -18.66
N LEU A 311 11.12 -21.49 -18.69
CA LEU A 311 9.79 -22.10 -18.55
C LEU A 311 9.11 -21.77 -17.21
N TRP A 312 9.86 -21.72 -16.12
CA TRP A 312 9.35 -21.31 -14.81
C TRP A 312 8.73 -19.90 -14.87
N TRP A 313 9.45 -18.95 -15.45
CA TRP A 313 9.01 -17.56 -15.61
C TRP A 313 7.87 -17.41 -16.60
N GLU A 314 7.93 -18.11 -17.72
CA GLU A 314 6.86 -18.16 -18.71
C GLU A 314 5.54 -18.61 -18.07
N THR A 315 5.60 -19.64 -17.22
CA THR A 315 4.43 -20.19 -16.52
C THR A 315 3.82 -19.15 -15.55
N HIS A 316 4.65 -18.42 -14.80
CA HIS A 316 4.18 -17.33 -13.94
C HIS A 316 3.59 -16.16 -14.74
N ALA A 317 4.17 -15.82 -15.89
CA ALA A 317 3.62 -14.78 -16.77
C ALA A 317 2.29 -15.21 -17.41
N ARG A 318 2.12 -16.49 -17.73
CA ARG A 318 0.85 -17.05 -18.19
C ARG A 318 -0.23 -17.00 -17.12
N LEU A 319 0.10 -17.29 -15.86
CA LEU A 319 -0.83 -17.14 -14.74
C LEU A 319 -1.39 -15.72 -14.71
N VAL A 320 -0.52 -14.70 -14.65
CA VAL A 320 -0.92 -13.28 -14.60
C VAL A 320 -1.75 -12.88 -15.82
N LEU A 321 -1.40 -13.37 -17.02
CA LEU A 321 -2.16 -13.11 -18.24
C LEU A 321 -3.58 -13.69 -18.17
N ILE A 322 -3.76 -14.90 -17.62
CA ILE A 322 -5.08 -15.52 -17.46
C ILE A 322 -5.88 -14.75 -16.42
N GLU A 323 -5.27 -14.40 -15.27
CA GLU A 323 -5.92 -13.60 -14.22
C GLU A 323 -6.42 -12.26 -14.77
N ALA A 324 -5.58 -11.54 -15.52
CA ALA A 324 -5.96 -10.25 -16.10
C ALA A 324 -7.08 -10.38 -17.15
N ARG A 325 -7.10 -11.47 -17.94
CA ARG A 325 -8.22 -11.76 -18.87
C ARG A 325 -9.52 -12.03 -18.15
N VAL A 326 -9.48 -12.77 -17.05
CA VAL A 326 -10.66 -13.05 -16.21
C VAL A 326 -11.16 -11.78 -15.53
N ALA A 327 -10.27 -10.92 -15.04
CA ALA A 327 -10.61 -9.62 -14.48
C ALA A 327 -11.27 -8.71 -15.53
N ALA A 328 -10.84 -8.76 -16.80
CA ALA A 328 -11.49 -8.10 -17.93
C ALA A 328 -12.82 -8.76 -18.38
N GLY A 329 -13.38 -9.68 -17.59
CA GLY A 329 -14.67 -10.33 -17.83
C GLY A 329 -14.64 -11.54 -18.79
N ARG A 330 -13.47 -11.95 -19.30
CA ARG A 330 -13.40 -13.11 -20.21
C ARG A 330 -13.55 -14.41 -19.42
N ARG A 331 -14.52 -15.25 -19.83
CA ARG A 331 -14.75 -16.58 -19.24
C ARG A 331 -14.99 -17.59 -20.36
N SER A 332 -14.26 -18.70 -20.37
CA SER A 332 -14.44 -19.77 -21.35
C SER A 332 -13.87 -21.09 -20.83
N GLY A 333 -14.36 -22.21 -21.36
CA GLY A 333 -13.83 -23.53 -21.02
C GLY A 333 -12.33 -23.68 -21.32
N ARG A 334 -11.86 -23.03 -22.40
CA ARG A 334 -10.43 -22.97 -22.72
C ARG A 334 -9.62 -22.31 -21.60
N LEU A 335 -10.13 -21.24 -20.98
CA LEU A 335 -9.43 -20.58 -19.86
C LEU A 335 -9.38 -21.47 -18.61
N VAL A 336 -10.37 -22.35 -18.38
CA VAL A 336 -10.28 -23.37 -17.32
C VAL A 336 -9.12 -24.32 -17.59
N GLY A 337 -9.04 -24.87 -18.82
CA GLY A 337 -7.95 -25.75 -19.24
C GLY A 337 -6.58 -25.08 -19.17
N ASP A 338 -6.46 -23.84 -19.65
CA ASP A 338 -5.22 -23.07 -19.59
C ASP A 338 -4.77 -22.83 -18.13
N ALA A 339 -5.70 -22.47 -17.23
CA ALA A 339 -5.41 -22.25 -15.81
C ALA A 339 -5.02 -23.56 -15.10
N ALA A 340 -5.70 -24.67 -15.41
CA ALA A 340 -5.37 -25.98 -14.87
C ALA A 340 -3.97 -26.45 -15.30
N ALA A 341 -3.63 -26.31 -16.59
CA ALA A 341 -2.31 -26.66 -17.10
C ALA A 341 -1.19 -25.81 -16.46
N VAL A 342 -1.45 -24.51 -16.24
CA VAL A 342 -0.54 -23.63 -15.49
C VAL A 342 -0.39 -24.10 -14.04
N ALA A 343 -1.48 -24.47 -13.36
CA ALA A 343 -1.45 -24.96 -11.99
C ALA A 343 -0.62 -26.25 -11.85
N GLU A 344 -0.84 -27.24 -12.73
CA GLU A 344 -0.06 -28.48 -12.76
C GLU A 344 1.43 -28.20 -12.99
N ARG A 345 1.74 -27.29 -13.94
CA ARG A 345 3.13 -26.91 -14.23
C ARG A 345 3.79 -26.24 -13.03
N LEU A 346 3.13 -25.28 -12.38
CA LEU A 346 3.63 -24.63 -11.17
C LEU A 346 3.82 -25.62 -10.03
N ALA A 347 2.90 -26.58 -9.87
CA ALA A 347 3.02 -27.64 -8.88
C ALA A 347 4.24 -28.54 -9.16
N SER A 348 4.52 -28.87 -10.43
CA SER A 348 5.70 -29.66 -10.80
C SER A 348 7.03 -28.96 -10.48
N PHE A 349 7.03 -27.62 -10.39
CA PHE A 349 8.17 -26.83 -9.95
C PHE A 349 8.27 -26.65 -8.43
N GLY A 350 7.28 -27.12 -7.66
CA GLY A 350 7.16 -26.78 -6.24
C GLY A 350 6.88 -25.29 -5.98
N SER A 351 6.31 -24.56 -6.95
CA SER A 351 6.08 -23.12 -6.81
C SER A 351 4.96 -22.82 -5.81
N PRO A 352 5.13 -21.81 -4.92
CA PRO A 352 4.08 -21.36 -4.00
C PRO A 352 2.87 -20.72 -4.71
N ALA A 353 2.97 -20.42 -6.02
CA ALA A 353 1.88 -19.89 -6.83
C ALA A 353 0.91 -20.97 -7.36
N ALA A 354 1.21 -22.26 -7.20
CA ALA A 354 0.35 -23.34 -7.69
C ALA A 354 -1.09 -23.34 -7.11
N PRO A 355 -1.29 -23.05 -5.80
CA PRO A 355 -2.63 -22.90 -5.24
C PRO A 355 -3.43 -21.73 -5.83
N GLU A 356 -2.76 -20.62 -6.16
CA GLU A 356 -3.39 -19.44 -6.79
C GLU A 356 -3.92 -19.79 -8.19
N ALA A 357 -3.12 -20.47 -9.00
CA ALA A 357 -3.54 -20.96 -10.31
C ALA A 357 -4.70 -21.98 -10.21
N SER A 358 -4.68 -22.86 -9.21
CA SER A 358 -5.77 -23.82 -8.95
C SER A 358 -7.05 -23.10 -8.54
N LEU A 359 -6.96 -22.07 -7.68
CA LEU A 359 -8.09 -21.24 -7.30
C LEU A 359 -8.68 -20.52 -8.51
N LEU A 360 -7.83 -19.99 -9.41
CA LEU A 360 -8.27 -19.35 -10.65
C LEU A 360 -9.05 -20.32 -11.55
N ALA A 361 -8.53 -21.52 -11.79
CA ALA A 361 -9.24 -22.55 -12.57
C ALA A 361 -10.61 -22.88 -11.94
N GLY A 362 -10.64 -23.04 -10.62
CA GLY A 362 -11.88 -23.29 -9.87
C GLY A 362 -12.89 -22.15 -9.97
N ARG A 363 -12.45 -20.89 -9.88
CA ARG A 363 -13.31 -19.70 -10.04
C ARG A 363 -13.94 -19.64 -11.43
N ILE A 364 -13.15 -19.88 -12.48
CA ILE A 364 -13.65 -19.86 -13.87
C ILE A 364 -14.66 -21.00 -14.07
N ALA A 365 -14.35 -22.21 -13.58
CA ALA A 365 -15.25 -23.36 -13.67
C ALA A 365 -16.58 -23.12 -12.95
N LEU A 366 -16.56 -22.57 -11.72
CA LEU A 366 -17.78 -22.19 -11.00
C LEU A 366 -18.61 -21.17 -11.78
N ALA A 367 -17.96 -20.16 -12.37
CA ALA A 367 -18.66 -19.13 -13.13
C ALA A 367 -19.30 -19.68 -14.42
N LEU A 368 -18.85 -20.82 -14.93
CA LEU A 368 -19.43 -21.55 -16.07
C LEU A 368 -20.45 -22.62 -15.64
N GLY A 369 -20.69 -22.81 -14.34
CA GLY A 369 -21.56 -23.85 -13.80
C GLY A 369 -20.95 -25.26 -13.77
N TRP A 370 -19.64 -25.40 -14.01
CA TRP A 370 -18.94 -26.69 -14.02
C TRP A 370 -18.53 -27.10 -12.61
N THR A 371 -19.50 -27.54 -11.82
CA THR A 371 -19.34 -27.81 -10.37
C THR A 371 -18.32 -28.90 -10.06
N ALA A 372 -18.24 -29.97 -10.87
CA ALA A 372 -17.28 -31.06 -10.67
C ALA A 372 -15.83 -30.61 -10.89
N ASP A 373 -15.56 -29.91 -11.99
CA ASP A 373 -14.23 -29.33 -12.26
C ASP A 373 -13.85 -28.29 -11.22
N ALA A 374 -14.80 -27.43 -10.85
CA ALA A 374 -14.59 -26.45 -9.78
C ALA A 374 -14.17 -27.12 -8.47
N GLU A 375 -14.88 -28.17 -8.04
CA GLU A 375 -14.57 -28.88 -6.80
C GLU A 375 -13.17 -29.49 -6.85
N ARG A 376 -12.79 -30.12 -7.97
CA ARG A 376 -11.44 -30.69 -8.16
C ARG A 376 -10.35 -29.63 -7.96
N HIS A 377 -10.48 -28.47 -8.61
CA HIS A 377 -9.45 -27.43 -8.55
C HIS A 377 -9.44 -26.67 -7.22
N LEU A 378 -10.62 -26.33 -6.68
CA LEU A 378 -10.71 -25.63 -5.42
C LEU A 378 -10.27 -26.50 -4.24
N ALA A 379 -10.47 -27.82 -4.28
CA ALA A 379 -10.00 -28.73 -3.23
C ALA A 379 -8.48 -28.70 -3.11
N VAL A 380 -7.78 -28.65 -4.25
CA VAL A 380 -6.31 -28.51 -4.31
C VAL A 380 -5.88 -27.18 -3.69
N ALA A 381 -6.49 -26.07 -4.12
CA ALA A 381 -6.18 -24.73 -3.61
C ALA A 381 -6.46 -24.62 -2.10
N ALA A 382 -7.58 -25.17 -1.62
CA ALA A 382 -7.98 -25.09 -0.22
C ALA A 382 -6.96 -25.70 0.74
N ARG A 383 -6.09 -26.62 0.30
CA ARG A 383 -5.05 -27.22 1.16
C ARG A 383 -4.07 -26.19 1.72
N SER A 384 -3.81 -25.08 1.02
CA SER A 384 -2.92 -24.02 1.49
C SER A 384 -3.45 -23.25 2.71
N ARG A 385 -4.71 -23.45 3.12
CA ARG A 385 -5.27 -22.85 4.33
C ARG A 385 -4.55 -23.24 5.63
N ARG A 386 -3.80 -24.36 5.60
CA ARG A 386 -3.13 -24.95 6.77
C ARG A 386 -1.65 -24.58 6.92
N GLY A 387 -1.04 -23.91 5.94
CA GLY A 387 0.39 -23.60 5.99
C GLY A 387 0.86 -22.69 4.87
N GLY A 388 2.05 -22.11 5.05
CA GLY A 388 2.61 -21.09 4.16
C GLY A 388 2.36 -19.66 4.65
N SER A 389 2.67 -18.68 3.79
CA SER A 389 2.53 -17.25 4.10
C SER A 389 1.06 -16.86 4.38
N PRO A 390 0.80 -15.71 5.04
CA PRO A 390 -0.56 -15.19 5.22
C PRO A 390 -1.35 -15.15 3.91
N THR A 391 -0.75 -14.66 2.81
CA THR A 391 -1.39 -14.62 1.49
C THR A 391 -1.77 -16.02 0.97
N ALA A 392 -0.92 -17.03 1.16
CA ALA A 392 -1.22 -18.40 0.75
C ALA A 392 -2.37 -19.01 1.55
N ARG A 393 -2.44 -18.71 2.85
CA ARG A 393 -3.56 -19.11 3.72
C ARG A 393 -4.86 -18.42 3.30
N MET A 394 -4.82 -17.13 2.94
CA MET A 394 -5.96 -16.40 2.38
C MET A 394 -6.50 -17.05 1.10
N THR A 395 -5.61 -17.39 0.15
CA THR A 395 -5.97 -18.14 -1.07
C THR A 395 -6.69 -19.44 -0.73
N GLY A 396 -6.19 -20.18 0.27
CA GLY A 396 -6.79 -21.44 0.71
C GLY A 396 -8.18 -21.27 1.34
N TRP A 397 -8.39 -20.22 2.13
CA TRP A 397 -9.69 -19.91 2.73
C TRP A 397 -10.70 -19.40 1.69
N ALA A 398 -10.27 -18.59 0.71
CA ALA A 398 -11.10 -18.20 -0.43
C ALA A 398 -11.55 -19.44 -1.24
N ALA A 399 -10.63 -20.36 -1.51
CA ALA A 399 -10.98 -21.62 -2.16
C ALA A 399 -11.99 -22.44 -1.35
N GLN A 400 -11.81 -22.53 -0.03
CA GLN A 400 -12.73 -23.26 0.85
C GLN A 400 -14.11 -22.61 0.91
N ALA A 401 -14.20 -21.28 0.93
CA ALA A 401 -15.46 -20.54 0.90
C ALA A 401 -16.22 -20.80 -0.42
N LEU A 402 -15.52 -20.77 -1.55
CA LEU A 402 -16.10 -21.05 -2.86
C LEU A 402 -16.60 -22.50 -2.99
N ARG A 403 -15.87 -23.48 -2.44
CA ARG A 403 -16.33 -24.88 -2.37
C ARG A 403 -17.60 -25.02 -1.54
N ALA A 404 -17.60 -24.43 -0.35
CA ALA A 404 -18.77 -24.47 0.52
C ALA A 404 -19.99 -23.82 -0.16
N ARG A 405 -19.78 -22.72 -0.91
CA ARG A 405 -20.84 -22.08 -1.70
C ARG A 405 -21.37 -23.02 -2.79
N ALA A 406 -20.48 -23.66 -3.55
CA ALA A 406 -20.86 -24.61 -4.60
C ALA A 406 -21.62 -25.82 -4.05
N ALA A 407 -21.28 -26.27 -2.85
CA ALA A 407 -21.97 -27.35 -2.13
C ALA A 407 -23.25 -26.89 -1.41
N GLY A 408 -23.65 -25.61 -1.50
CA GLY A 408 -24.82 -25.06 -0.82
C GLY A 408 -24.67 -24.94 0.71
N SER A 409 -23.46 -25.11 1.26
CA SER A 409 -23.19 -25.07 2.70
C SER A 409 -22.97 -23.64 3.19
N ARG A 410 -24.06 -22.99 3.62
CA ARG A 410 -24.03 -21.62 4.20
C ARG A 410 -23.06 -21.51 5.36
N ARG A 411 -23.15 -22.45 6.30
CA ARG A 411 -22.29 -22.51 7.49
C ARG A 411 -20.82 -22.62 7.07
N GLY A 412 -20.52 -23.49 6.11
CA GLY A 412 -19.16 -23.64 5.58
C GLY A 412 -18.62 -22.38 4.91
N VAL A 413 -19.45 -21.62 4.19
CA VAL A 413 -19.03 -20.33 3.59
C VAL A 413 -18.64 -19.36 4.70
N LEU A 414 -19.53 -19.17 5.69
CA LEU A 414 -19.31 -18.20 6.77
C LEU A 414 -18.13 -18.58 7.67
N GLU A 415 -17.93 -19.87 7.97
CA GLU A 415 -16.77 -20.35 8.71
C GLU A 415 -15.46 -20.13 7.94
N ALA A 416 -15.44 -20.42 6.64
CA ALA A 416 -14.27 -20.20 5.80
C ALA A 416 -13.94 -18.70 5.64
N CYS A 417 -14.96 -17.86 5.44
CA CYS A 417 -14.77 -16.41 5.37
C CYS A 417 -14.24 -15.86 6.69
N ARG A 418 -14.73 -16.36 7.84
CA ARG A 418 -14.25 -15.93 9.16
C ARG A 418 -12.78 -16.24 9.34
N HIS A 419 -12.37 -17.48 9.15
CA HIS A 419 -10.98 -17.86 9.28
C HIS A 419 -10.06 -17.18 8.27
N GLY A 420 -10.54 -16.93 7.04
CA GLY A 420 -9.79 -16.10 6.10
C GLY A 420 -9.60 -14.68 6.63
N LEU A 421 -10.65 -13.99 7.04
CA LEU A 421 -10.53 -12.65 7.60
C LEU A 421 -9.69 -12.60 8.89
N ASP A 422 -9.70 -13.65 9.71
CA ASP A 422 -8.82 -13.75 10.89
C ASP A 422 -7.33 -13.76 10.49
N VAL A 423 -6.95 -14.49 9.43
CA VAL A 423 -5.56 -14.47 8.90
C VAL A 423 -5.19 -13.07 8.39
N LEU A 424 -6.13 -12.36 7.75
CA LEU A 424 -5.91 -10.99 7.30
C LEU A 424 -5.74 -10.02 8.46
N ASP A 425 -6.54 -10.16 9.52
CA ASP A 425 -6.41 -9.34 10.73
C ASP A 425 -5.06 -9.57 11.41
N ASP A 426 -4.62 -10.82 11.57
CA ASP A 426 -3.30 -11.15 12.12
C ASP A 426 -2.19 -10.48 11.31
N HIS A 427 -2.28 -10.51 9.98
CA HIS A 427 -1.31 -9.87 9.10
C HIS A 427 -1.37 -8.34 9.20
N ARG A 428 -2.56 -7.75 9.25
CA ARG A 428 -2.77 -6.30 9.37
C ARG A 428 -2.18 -5.78 10.69
N MET A 429 -2.25 -6.55 11.77
CA MET A 429 -1.69 -6.16 13.06
C MET A 429 -0.16 -6.12 13.09
N THR A 430 0.54 -6.72 12.13
CA THR A 430 2.01 -6.57 12.03
C THR A 430 2.43 -5.22 11.43
N LEU A 431 1.49 -4.46 10.85
CA LEU A 431 1.73 -3.18 10.20
C LEU A 431 1.44 -2.02 11.17
N GLY A 432 2.40 -1.13 11.39
CA GLY A 432 2.21 0.03 12.26
C GLY A 432 1.52 1.20 11.59
N ALA A 433 1.86 1.46 10.32
CA ALA A 433 1.31 2.57 9.54
C ALA A 433 -0.19 2.37 9.24
N SER A 434 -1.01 3.38 9.55
CA SER A 434 -2.46 3.38 9.24
C SER A 434 -2.74 3.24 7.75
N GLU A 435 -1.93 3.88 6.89
CA GLU A 435 -2.02 3.72 5.43
C GLU A 435 -1.90 2.25 5.02
N LEU A 436 -0.83 1.56 5.46
CA LEU A 436 -0.62 0.16 5.09
C LEU A 436 -1.73 -0.75 5.61
N ARG A 437 -2.15 -0.56 6.88
CA ARG A 437 -3.27 -1.32 7.47
C ARG A 437 -4.55 -1.17 6.67
N ALA A 438 -4.80 0.01 6.11
CA ALA A 438 -5.97 0.29 5.31
C ALA A 438 -5.88 -0.35 3.93
N HIS A 439 -4.73 -0.28 3.26
CA HIS A 439 -4.55 -0.82 1.91
C HIS A 439 -4.61 -2.36 1.87
N VAL A 440 -4.08 -3.06 2.88
CA VAL A 440 -4.08 -4.54 2.88
C VAL A 440 -5.49 -5.15 2.98
N THR A 441 -6.50 -4.41 3.45
CA THR A 441 -7.88 -4.93 3.56
C THR A 441 -8.49 -5.29 2.20
N ALA A 442 -7.99 -4.72 1.10
CA ALA A 442 -8.38 -5.09 -0.26
C ALA A 442 -8.25 -6.60 -0.53
N GLN A 443 -7.31 -7.28 0.12
CA GLN A 443 -7.09 -8.73 -0.03
C GLN A 443 -8.24 -9.57 0.57
N GLY A 444 -9.03 -9.01 1.49
CA GLY A 444 -10.19 -9.65 2.13
C GLY A 444 -11.53 -9.35 1.46
N ALA A 445 -11.58 -8.45 0.48
CA ALA A 445 -12.83 -7.94 -0.09
C ALA A 445 -13.74 -9.05 -0.66
N GLU A 446 -13.18 -10.06 -1.32
CA GLU A 446 -13.96 -11.18 -1.88
C GLU A 446 -14.62 -12.02 -0.77
N LEU A 447 -13.89 -12.32 0.31
CA LEU A 447 -14.42 -13.07 1.44
C LEU A 447 -15.54 -12.30 2.15
N ALA A 448 -15.35 -11.00 2.34
CA ALA A 448 -16.37 -10.11 2.90
C ALA A 448 -17.63 -10.09 2.03
N ALA A 449 -17.48 -9.91 0.72
CA ALA A 449 -18.60 -9.90 -0.23
C ALA A 449 -19.36 -11.24 -0.24
N LEU A 450 -18.66 -12.38 -0.24
CA LEU A 450 -19.26 -13.71 -0.15
C LEU A 450 -20.07 -13.89 1.14
N ALA A 451 -19.52 -13.46 2.27
CA ALA A 451 -20.20 -13.58 3.55
C ALA A 451 -21.45 -12.69 3.65
N GLN A 452 -21.39 -11.46 3.10
CA GLN A 452 -22.54 -10.56 3.02
C GLN A 452 -23.63 -11.10 2.08
N GLU A 453 -23.26 -11.66 0.93
CA GLU A 453 -24.20 -12.27 -0.03
C GLU A 453 -24.99 -13.43 0.60
N VAL A 454 -24.29 -14.36 1.27
CA VAL A 454 -24.92 -15.49 1.97
C VAL A 454 -25.78 -15.00 3.14
N SER A 455 -25.33 -13.97 3.85
CA SER A 455 -26.09 -13.38 4.97
C SER A 455 -27.37 -12.69 4.50
N LEU A 456 -27.33 -12.00 3.36
CA LEU A 456 -28.48 -11.32 2.77
C LEU A 456 -29.57 -12.30 2.35
N THR A 457 -29.20 -13.37 1.65
CA THR A 457 -30.17 -14.33 1.09
C THR A 457 -30.82 -15.20 2.17
N GLN A 458 -30.08 -15.55 3.23
CA GLN A 458 -30.43 -16.69 4.08
C GLN A 458 -30.09 -16.49 5.58
N GLY A 459 -29.54 -15.35 5.99
CA GLY A 459 -29.04 -15.09 7.36
C GLY A 459 -29.78 -14.02 8.17
N GLY A 460 -30.69 -13.28 7.54
CA GLY A 460 -31.47 -12.22 8.19
C GLY A 460 -30.69 -10.92 8.46
N PRO A 461 -31.39 -9.83 8.82
CA PRO A 461 -30.78 -8.49 8.92
C PRO A 461 -29.66 -8.37 9.95
N ARG A 462 -29.79 -9.04 11.12
CA ARG A 462 -28.77 -9.02 12.18
C ARG A 462 -27.44 -9.62 11.74
N ARG A 463 -27.47 -10.73 11.00
CA ARG A 463 -26.25 -11.36 10.50
C ARG A 463 -25.57 -10.53 9.43
N LEU A 464 -26.36 -9.88 8.55
CA LEU A 464 -25.80 -8.97 7.56
C LEU A 464 -25.11 -7.77 8.21
N LEU A 465 -25.65 -7.26 9.32
CA LEU A 465 -25.01 -6.23 10.14
C LEU A 465 -23.66 -6.71 10.71
N GLU A 466 -23.64 -7.87 11.39
CA GLU A 466 -22.40 -8.46 11.94
C GLU A 466 -21.30 -8.61 10.87
N TRP A 467 -21.66 -9.14 9.70
CA TRP A 467 -20.71 -9.34 8.62
C TRP A 467 -20.32 -8.05 7.90
N SER A 468 -21.13 -7.00 7.98
CA SER A 468 -20.74 -5.68 7.45
C SER A 468 -19.76 -5.00 8.39
N GLU A 469 -19.97 -5.09 9.69
CA GLU A 469 -19.08 -4.53 10.70
C GLU A 469 -17.77 -5.30 10.89
N ARG A 470 -17.69 -6.58 10.50
CA ARG A 470 -16.47 -7.40 10.61
C ARG A 470 -15.28 -6.84 9.82
N TRP A 471 -15.53 -6.14 8.71
CA TRP A 471 -14.50 -5.65 7.79
C TRP A 471 -14.61 -4.15 7.49
N ARG A 472 -15.64 -3.46 7.97
CA ARG A 472 -15.80 -2.01 7.82
C ARG A 472 -14.95 -1.26 8.82
N ALA A 473 -14.21 -0.25 8.34
CA ALA A 473 -13.44 0.68 9.18
C ALA A 473 -12.58 -0.03 10.24
N THR A 474 -12.01 -1.19 9.90
CA THR A 474 -11.27 -2.02 10.83
C THR A 474 -9.98 -1.37 11.28
N VAL A 475 -9.40 -0.47 10.48
CA VAL A 475 -8.22 0.31 10.88
C VAL A 475 -8.54 1.20 12.07
N LEU A 476 -9.79 1.64 12.21
CA LEU A 476 -10.21 2.55 13.28
C LEU A 476 -10.44 1.84 14.62
N SER A 477 -10.32 0.50 14.68
CA SER A 477 -10.45 -0.24 15.93
C SER A 477 -9.18 -0.25 16.76
N THR A 478 -8.04 0.10 16.17
CA THR A 478 -6.73 0.05 16.83
C THR A 478 -5.99 1.35 16.57
N PRO A 479 -5.54 2.08 17.61
CA PRO A 479 -4.77 3.30 17.41
C PRO A 479 -3.51 3.02 16.57
N PRO A 480 -3.01 3.99 15.79
CA PRO A 480 -1.71 3.86 15.16
C PRO A 480 -0.64 3.58 16.20
N THR A 481 0.32 2.72 15.85
CA THR A 481 1.53 2.59 16.67
C THR A 481 2.25 3.91 16.61
N ARG A 482 2.31 4.61 17.75
CA ARG A 482 3.08 5.84 17.83
C ARG A 482 4.53 5.51 17.46
N PRO A 483 5.14 6.23 16.49
CA PRO A 483 6.55 6.07 16.27
C PRO A 483 7.27 6.38 17.59
N PRO A 484 8.08 5.47 18.16
CA PRO A 484 9.00 5.85 19.23
C PRO A 484 9.81 7.03 18.69
N ALA A 485 10.01 8.08 19.50
CA ALA A 485 10.54 9.39 19.14
C ALA A 485 11.63 9.37 18.04
N ASP A 486 11.21 9.23 16.77
CA ASP A 486 12.12 9.15 15.63
C ASP A 486 12.48 10.58 15.28
N ALA A 487 13.61 11.02 15.81
CA ALA A 487 14.13 12.36 15.63
C ALA A 487 14.21 12.74 14.14
N THR A 488 14.44 11.77 13.25
CA THR A 488 14.55 12.03 11.83
C THR A 488 13.19 12.18 11.16
N LEU A 489 12.19 11.38 11.54
CA LEU A 489 10.80 11.61 11.10
C LEU A 489 10.30 12.98 11.56
N LEU A 490 10.60 13.37 12.81
CA LEU A 490 10.27 14.70 13.34
C LEU A 490 10.95 15.84 12.57
N SER A 491 12.23 15.65 12.23
CA SER A 491 12.97 16.58 11.38
C SER A 491 12.35 16.68 9.99
N GLY A 492 11.96 15.56 9.40
CA GLY A 492 11.31 15.50 8.08
C GLY A 492 9.95 16.21 8.06
N LEU A 493 9.12 15.98 9.08
CA LEU A 493 7.84 16.68 9.25
C LEU A 493 8.05 18.19 9.40
N THR A 494 9.05 18.60 10.18
CA THR A 494 9.36 20.03 10.37
C THR A 494 9.85 20.68 9.08
N ALA A 495 10.76 20.03 8.35
CA ALA A 495 11.21 20.50 7.05
C ALA A 495 10.06 20.57 6.03
N TYR A 496 9.15 19.59 6.03
CA TYR A 496 7.97 19.60 5.17
C TYR A 496 7.09 20.82 5.46
N ARG A 497 6.86 21.12 6.74
CA ARG A 497 6.07 22.28 7.17
C ARG A 497 6.69 23.60 6.69
N GLU A 498 7.98 23.78 6.92
CA GLU A 498 8.71 24.99 6.49
C GLU A 498 8.65 25.19 4.97
N ILE A 499 8.92 24.14 4.19
CA ILE A 499 8.90 24.21 2.72
C ILE A 499 7.48 24.48 2.21
N ALA A 500 6.46 23.87 2.82
CA ALA A 500 5.07 24.12 2.48
C ALA A 500 4.64 25.56 2.79
N ALA A 501 5.05 26.10 3.94
CA ALA A 501 4.79 27.50 4.32
C ALA A 501 5.42 28.48 3.31
N ARG A 502 6.70 28.28 2.98
CA ARG A 502 7.42 29.10 1.98
C ARG A 502 6.82 29.01 0.58
N ALA A 503 6.36 27.82 0.19
CA ALA A 503 5.68 27.63 -1.08
C ALA A 503 4.37 28.42 -1.14
N GLU A 504 3.61 28.42 -0.05
CA GLU A 504 2.35 29.16 0.02
C GLU A 504 2.56 30.67 0.00
N GLU A 505 3.49 31.19 0.80
CA GLU A 505 3.87 32.61 0.78
C GLU A 505 4.27 33.06 -0.64
N SER A 506 5.14 32.29 -1.30
CA SER A 506 5.56 32.59 -2.68
C SER A 506 4.39 32.57 -3.67
N ARG A 507 3.39 31.68 -3.49
CA ARG A 507 2.17 31.67 -4.33
C ARG A 507 1.32 32.90 -4.09
N MET A 508 1.16 33.35 -2.84
CA MET A 508 0.41 34.56 -2.52
C MET A 508 1.03 35.81 -3.14
N GLU A 509 2.36 35.83 -3.27
CA GLU A 509 3.10 36.89 -3.95
C GLU A 509 3.15 36.73 -5.49
N GLY A 510 2.48 35.71 -6.04
CA GLY A 510 2.44 35.44 -7.48
C GLY A 510 3.75 34.88 -8.07
N ARG A 511 4.67 34.39 -7.25
CA ARG A 511 5.95 33.81 -7.70
C ARG A 511 5.81 32.32 -8.05
N PRO A 512 6.55 31.81 -9.06
CA PRO A 512 6.54 30.39 -9.39
C PRO A 512 7.28 29.56 -8.33
N VAL A 513 6.72 28.42 -7.94
CA VAL A 513 7.25 27.56 -6.86
C VAL A 513 7.70 26.14 -7.28
N PRO A 514 8.19 25.87 -8.52
CA PRO A 514 8.48 24.49 -8.95
C PRO A 514 9.60 23.83 -8.14
N ALA A 515 10.57 24.59 -7.63
CA ALA A 515 11.64 24.06 -6.79
C ALA A 515 11.10 23.62 -5.42
N LEU A 516 10.28 24.46 -4.77
CA LEU A 516 9.66 24.15 -3.48
C LEU A 516 8.69 22.98 -3.59
N GLU A 517 7.91 22.88 -4.67
CA GLU A 517 7.01 21.74 -4.89
C GLU A 517 7.74 20.42 -5.15
N ARG A 518 8.90 20.46 -5.82
CA ARG A 518 9.75 19.27 -5.95
C ARG A 518 10.29 18.83 -4.60
N GLU A 519 10.73 19.79 -3.78
CA GLU A 519 11.25 19.51 -2.44
C GLU A 519 10.15 19.01 -1.49
N GLN A 520 8.96 19.60 -1.54
CA GLN A 520 7.79 19.15 -0.80
C GLN A 520 7.44 17.70 -1.15
N ARG A 521 7.41 17.34 -2.44
CA ARG A 521 7.20 15.95 -2.90
C ARG A 521 8.34 15.01 -2.50
N ARG A 522 9.57 15.50 -2.37
CA ARG A 522 10.71 14.72 -1.87
C ARG A 522 10.51 14.38 -0.39
N LEU A 523 10.22 15.39 0.43
CA LEU A 523 9.97 15.24 1.87
C LEU A 523 8.73 14.36 2.15
N GLU A 524 7.65 14.52 1.38
CA GLU A 524 6.47 13.66 1.47
C GLU A 524 6.82 12.18 1.23
N ARG A 525 7.62 11.87 0.21
CA ARG A 525 8.06 10.49 -0.06
C ARG A 525 8.93 9.95 1.08
N GLU A 526 9.80 10.78 1.64
CA GLU A 526 10.67 10.41 2.76
C GLU A 526 9.86 10.10 4.04
N ILE A 527 8.90 10.97 4.39
CA ILE A 527 7.99 10.77 5.52
C ILE A 527 7.17 9.48 5.33
N ARG A 528 6.62 9.24 4.14
CA ARG A 528 5.86 8.01 3.84
C ARG A 528 6.74 6.77 3.96
N SER A 529 7.94 6.78 3.38
CA SER A 529 8.89 5.66 3.48
C SER A 529 9.18 5.31 4.94
N ARG A 530 9.60 6.28 5.76
CA ARG A 530 9.90 6.05 7.19
C ARG A 530 8.69 5.55 7.98
N THR A 531 7.51 6.14 7.76
CA THR A 531 6.28 5.73 8.45
C THR A 531 5.93 4.28 8.13
N ARG A 532 6.19 3.81 6.90
CA ARG A 532 5.94 2.42 6.49
C ARG A 532 6.90 1.41 7.12
N HIS A 533 8.03 1.85 7.66
CA HIS A 533 8.96 0.98 8.39
C HIS A 533 8.46 0.67 9.81
N ILE A 534 7.44 1.38 10.30
CA ILE A 534 6.90 1.18 11.64
C ILE A 534 6.17 -0.18 11.71
N ARG A 535 6.61 -1.03 12.64
CA ARG A 535 5.96 -2.30 12.94
C ARG A 535 4.77 -2.10 13.89
N GLY A 536 3.75 -2.91 13.70
CA GLY A 536 2.61 -2.99 14.60
C GLY A 536 2.99 -3.60 15.96
N SER A 537 2.26 -3.23 17.01
CA SER A 537 2.35 -3.89 18.31
C SER A 537 1.59 -5.22 18.31
N ALA A 538 1.90 -6.10 19.27
CA ALA A 538 1.23 -7.39 19.43
C ALA A 538 -0.31 -7.26 19.39
N PRO A 539 -1.04 -8.29 18.91
CA PRO A 539 -2.48 -8.23 18.71
C PRO A 539 -3.18 -7.78 19.98
N HIS A 540 -3.84 -6.63 19.91
CA HIS A 540 -4.78 -6.23 20.94
C HIS A 540 -6.09 -6.99 20.65
N GLU A 541 -6.65 -7.66 21.65
CA GLU A 541 -8.01 -8.20 21.57
C GLU A 541 -8.99 -7.02 21.56
N GLY A 542 -9.11 -6.36 20.40
CA GLY A 542 -10.18 -5.40 20.17
C GLY A 542 -11.51 -6.13 20.39
N ALA A 543 -12.36 -5.58 21.26
CA ALA A 543 -13.66 -6.17 21.54
C ALA A 543 -14.42 -6.40 20.21
N ARG A 544 -14.81 -7.65 19.97
CA ARG A 544 -15.59 -8.00 18.78
C ARG A 544 -16.90 -7.21 18.79
N PHE A 545 -17.32 -6.76 17.61
CA PHE A 545 -18.61 -6.08 17.48
C PHE A 545 -19.75 -7.04 17.80
N GLU A 546 -20.64 -6.63 18.69
CA GLU A 546 -21.80 -7.40 19.13
C GLU A 546 -23.08 -6.59 18.94
N VAL A 547 -24.00 -7.14 18.14
CA VAL A 547 -25.30 -6.51 17.85
C VAL A 547 -26.14 -6.28 19.11
N PRO A 548 -26.21 -7.19 20.10
CA PRO A 548 -26.95 -6.92 21.34
C PRO A 548 -26.45 -5.67 22.06
N ARG A 549 -25.12 -5.55 22.24
CA ARG A 549 -24.49 -4.36 22.85
C ARG A 549 -24.81 -3.08 22.08
N LEU A 550 -24.82 -3.13 20.75
CA LEU A 550 -25.27 -1.99 19.94
C LEU A 550 -26.70 -1.58 20.26
N LEU A 551 -27.62 -2.55 20.25
CA LEU A 551 -29.05 -2.29 20.44
C LEU A 551 -29.34 -1.76 21.85
N ASP A 552 -28.63 -2.24 22.87
CA ASP A 552 -28.77 -1.77 24.24
C ASP A 552 -28.27 -0.32 24.40
N ARG A 553 -27.14 0.02 23.76
CA ARG A 553 -26.55 1.37 23.83
C ARG A 553 -27.28 2.42 22.99
N LEU A 554 -28.12 2.03 22.03
CA LEU A 554 -28.90 2.97 21.22
C LEU A 554 -30.04 3.64 21.99
N GLY A 555 -30.59 2.98 23.02
CA GLY A 555 -31.76 3.47 23.74
C GLY A 555 -32.93 3.79 22.80
N GLU A 556 -33.46 5.02 22.90
CA GLU A 556 -34.54 5.52 22.02
C GLU A 556 -34.08 5.90 20.61
N GLY A 557 -32.78 6.03 20.39
CA GLY A 557 -32.18 6.39 19.10
C GLY A 557 -32.29 5.30 18.03
N ARG A 558 -31.90 5.66 16.81
CA ARG A 558 -31.77 4.74 15.68
C ARG A 558 -30.39 4.81 15.08
N LEU A 559 -29.89 3.66 14.64
CA LEU A 559 -28.74 3.58 13.76
C LEU A 559 -29.17 3.03 12.41
N VAL A 560 -28.76 3.69 11.34
CA VAL A 560 -29.01 3.31 9.96
C VAL A 560 -27.69 2.95 9.33
N GLU A 561 -27.44 1.66 9.15
CA GLU A 561 -26.26 1.20 8.42
C GLU A 561 -26.60 0.89 6.97
N LEU A 562 -25.77 1.38 6.07
CA LEU A 562 -25.89 1.15 4.63
C LEU A 562 -24.86 0.09 4.21
N ALA A 563 -25.35 -1.12 3.96
CA ALA A 563 -24.53 -2.21 3.42
C ALA A 563 -24.69 -2.26 1.89
N VAL A 564 -23.59 -2.43 1.15
CA VAL A 564 -23.63 -2.58 -0.31
C VAL A 564 -23.40 -4.04 -0.66
N VAL A 565 -24.40 -4.67 -1.28
CA VAL A 565 -24.31 -6.06 -1.72
C VAL A 565 -24.74 -6.10 -3.18
N GLN A 566 -23.89 -6.69 -4.04
CA GLN A 566 -24.14 -6.78 -5.49
C GLN A 566 -24.48 -5.43 -6.15
N GLY A 567 -23.81 -4.34 -5.72
CA GLY A 567 -23.98 -3.00 -6.30
C GLY A 567 -25.25 -2.25 -5.88
N ARG A 568 -26.06 -2.81 -4.97
CA ARG A 568 -27.26 -2.16 -4.42
C ARG A 568 -27.10 -1.83 -2.94
N VAL A 569 -27.73 -0.73 -2.53
CA VAL A 569 -27.78 -0.29 -1.14
C VAL A 569 -28.84 -1.09 -0.38
N HIS A 570 -28.44 -1.63 0.77
CA HIS A 570 -29.32 -2.26 1.76
C HIS A 570 -29.27 -1.45 3.06
N VAL A 571 -30.45 -1.05 3.53
CA VAL A 571 -30.60 -0.20 4.72
C VAL A 571 -30.91 -1.07 5.92
N LEU A 572 -30.01 -1.11 6.90
CA LEU A 572 -30.14 -1.84 8.15
C LEU A 572 -30.51 -0.84 9.26
N LEU A 573 -31.79 -0.79 9.60
CA LEU A 573 -32.32 0.05 10.66
C LEU A 573 -32.26 -0.70 12.00
N CYS A 574 -31.41 -0.21 12.90
CA CYS A 574 -31.16 -0.76 14.22
C CYS A 574 -31.84 0.12 15.30
N GLY A 575 -32.52 -0.52 16.25
CA GLY A 575 -33.14 0.13 17.41
C GLY A 575 -34.36 -0.63 17.92
N ARG A 576 -34.84 -0.29 19.13
CA ARG A 576 -35.93 -1.02 19.82
C ARG A 576 -35.66 -2.54 19.87
N GLY A 577 -34.42 -2.92 20.21
CA GLY A 577 -34.02 -4.33 20.32
C GLY A 577 -34.03 -5.15 19.01
N ARG A 578 -34.22 -4.54 17.84
CA ARG A 578 -34.30 -5.25 16.55
C ARG A 578 -33.50 -4.58 15.44
N VAL A 579 -33.22 -5.37 14.39
CA VAL A 579 -32.63 -4.90 13.13
C VAL A 579 -33.60 -5.21 12.00
N ARG A 580 -34.02 -4.17 11.27
CA ARG A 580 -34.90 -4.27 10.10
C ARG A 580 -34.12 -3.94 8.84
N ARG A 581 -34.42 -4.63 7.74
CA ARG A 581 -33.77 -4.41 6.44
C ARG A 581 -34.75 -3.79 5.46
N PHE A 582 -34.29 -2.77 4.73
CA PHE A 582 -34.94 -2.20 3.57
C PHE A 582 -34.00 -2.23 2.37
N VAL A 583 -34.54 -2.01 1.18
CA VAL A 583 -33.77 -1.99 -0.08
C VAL A 583 -33.77 -0.55 -0.59
N GLY A 584 -32.58 -0.05 -0.91
CA GLY A 584 -32.37 1.24 -1.57
C GLY A 584 -32.10 1.07 -3.07
N GLY A 585 -31.60 2.14 -3.67
CA GLY A 585 -31.20 2.22 -5.07
C GLY A 585 -29.84 1.58 -5.38
N PRO A 586 -29.43 1.60 -6.65
CA PRO A 586 -28.07 1.27 -7.06
C PRO A 586 -27.04 2.22 -6.42
N LEU A 587 -25.89 1.69 -5.98
CA LEU A 587 -24.83 2.50 -5.39
C LEU A 587 -24.31 3.55 -6.37
N ALA A 588 -24.15 3.18 -7.65
CA ALA A 588 -23.61 4.07 -8.68
C ALA A 588 -24.45 5.36 -8.83
N ASP A 589 -25.77 5.22 -8.84
CA ASP A 589 -26.70 6.35 -8.94
C ASP A 589 -26.61 7.23 -7.70
N ALA A 590 -26.54 6.62 -6.50
CA ALA A 590 -26.39 7.36 -5.25
C ALA A 590 -25.06 8.13 -5.17
N VAL A 591 -23.96 7.55 -5.66
CA VAL A 591 -22.66 8.22 -5.72
C VAL A 591 -22.69 9.39 -6.70
N ALA A 592 -23.24 9.20 -7.90
CA ALA A 592 -23.35 10.26 -8.91
C ALA A 592 -24.20 11.43 -8.40
N GLU A 593 -25.32 11.15 -7.75
CA GLU A 593 -26.18 12.19 -7.18
C GLU A 593 -25.50 12.89 -5.98
N ALA A 594 -24.72 12.16 -5.16
CA ALA A 594 -23.94 12.76 -4.08
C ALA A 594 -22.87 13.72 -4.60
N GLU A 595 -22.22 13.38 -5.72
CA GLU A 595 -21.27 14.25 -6.40
C GLU A 595 -21.93 15.51 -6.96
N TYR A 596 -23.12 15.37 -7.54
CA TYR A 596 -23.92 16.51 -8.02
C TYR A 596 -24.28 17.47 -6.88
N VAL A 597 -24.78 16.94 -5.76
CA VAL A 597 -25.11 17.73 -4.56
C VAL A 597 -23.87 18.45 -4.02
N GLN A 598 -22.73 17.76 -3.93
CA GLN A 598 -21.47 18.34 -3.47
C GLN A 598 -21.00 19.49 -4.37
N ALA A 599 -21.10 19.34 -5.69
CA ALA A 599 -20.80 20.41 -6.64
C ALA A 599 -21.79 21.58 -6.52
N GLY A 600 -23.05 21.30 -6.20
CA GLY A 600 -24.09 22.29 -5.91
C GLY A 600 -23.76 23.12 -4.67
N LEU A 601 -23.52 22.47 -3.53
CA LEU A 601 -23.18 23.14 -2.26
C LEU A 601 -21.94 24.04 -2.39
N ARG A 602 -20.90 23.57 -3.10
CA ARG A 602 -19.71 24.40 -3.41
C ARG A 602 -20.06 25.71 -4.09
N ARG A 603 -21.01 25.70 -5.03
CA ARG A 603 -21.43 26.92 -5.72
C ARG A 603 -22.29 27.81 -4.81
N LEU A 604 -23.12 27.22 -3.95
CA LEU A 604 -23.98 27.95 -3.01
C LEU A 604 -23.20 28.65 -1.88
N ALA A 605 -21.96 28.21 -1.59
CA ALA A 605 -21.07 28.89 -0.64
C ALA A 605 -20.62 30.29 -1.13
N HIS A 606 -20.81 30.60 -2.41
CA HIS A 606 -20.50 31.91 -3.00
C HIS A 606 -21.79 32.69 -3.33
N PRO A 607 -21.82 34.02 -3.13
CA PRO A 607 -22.95 34.86 -3.53
C PRO A 607 -23.30 34.74 -5.02
N GLY A 608 -24.58 34.91 -5.39
CA GLY A 608 -25.03 34.91 -6.79
C GLY A 608 -25.39 33.52 -7.35
N ALA A 609 -25.48 32.50 -6.49
CA ALA A 609 -25.84 31.14 -6.85
C ALA A 609 -27.24 30.71 -6.37
N GLU A 610 -28.07 31.65 -5.90
CA GLU A 610 -29.34 31.42 -5.20
C GLU A 610 -30.33 30.57 -6.01
N ALA A 611 -30.38 30.79 -7.33
CA ALA A 611 -31.23 30.04 -8.26
C ALA A 611 -30.94 28.52 -8.29
N ARG A 612 -29.80 28.06 -7.75
CA ARG A 612 -29.45 26.63 -7.69
C ARG A 612 -30.00 25.93 -6.45
N LEU A 613 -30.45 26.66 -5.43
CA LEU A 613 -30.92 26.08 -4.18
C LEU A 613 -32.02 25.01 -4.39
N PRO A 614 -33.09 25.27 -5.17
CA PRO A 614 -34.13 24.26 -5.41
C PRO A 614 -33.62 23.00 -6.13
N LEU A 615 -32.59 23.14 -6.98
CA LEU A 615 -31.97 22.00 -7.68
C LEU A 615 -31.19 21.10 -6.71
N VAL A 616 -30.48 21.72 -5.77
CA VAL A 616 -29.75 20.99 -4.72
C VAL A 616 -30.72 20.30 -3.76
N GLU A 617 -31.83 20.95 -3.40
CA GLU A 617 -32.87 20.31 -2.57
C GLU A 617 -33.55 19.14 -3.28
N ALA A 618 -33.90 19.29 -4.56
CA ALA A 618 -34.45 18.18 -5.35
C ALA A 618 -33.47 17.00 -5.47
N ALA A 619 -32.17 17.29 -5.63
CA ALA A 619 -31.12 16.29 -5.59
C ALA A 619 -30.99 15.61 -4.22
N GLY A 620 -31.13 16.36 -3.12
CA GLY A 620 -31.20 15.83 -1.76
C GLY A 620 -32.39 14.89 -1.55
N ALA A 621 -33.56 15.20 -2.12
CA ALA A 621 -34.72 14.32 -2.10
C ALA A 621 -34.49 13.03 -2.90
N ARG A 622 -33.85 13.10 -4.09
CA ARG A 622 -33.46 11.91 -4.85
C ARG A 622 -32.46 11.04 -4.09
N LEU A 623 -31.46 11.65 -3.43
CA LEU A 623 -30.53 10.93 -2.56
C LEU A 623 -31.26 10.20 -1.43
N GLN A 624 -32.23 10.85 -0.78
CA GLN A 624 -33.02 10.19 0.24
C GLN A 624 -33.75 8.96 -0.30
N GLU A 625 -34.35 9.04 -1.48
CA GLU A 625 -35.02 7.88 -2.09
C GLU A 625 -34.02 6.75 -2.40
N LEU A 626 -32.86 7.08 -2.97
CA LEU A 626 -31.82 6.10 -3.28
C LEU A 626 -31.23 5.45 -2.02
N LEU A 627 -31.15 6.17 -0.90
CA LEU A 627 -30.43 5.72 0.30
C LEU A 627 -31.32 5.22 1.41
N LEU A 628 -32.53 5.77 1.58
CA LEU A 628 -33.36 5.62 2.77
C LEU A 628 -34.83 5.28 2.50
N ALA A 629 -35.32 5.31 1.26
CA ALA A 629 -36.76 5.25 0.90
C ALA A 629 -37.64 4.42 1.86
N GLY A 630 -37.49 3.10 1.86
CA GLY A 630 -38.33 2.21 2.67
C GLY A 630 -38.12 2.32 4.19
N ALA A 631 -37.03 2.94 4.64
CA ALA A 631 -36.68 3.09 6.05
C ALA A 631 -37.23 4.38 6.68
N VAL A 632 -37.49 5.43 5.88
CA VAL A 632 -37.91 6.76 6.37
C VAL A 632 -39.12 6.70 7.31
N PRO A 633 -40.23 5.98 7.00
CA PRO A 633 -41.39 5.89 7.88
C PRO A 633 -41.12 5.21 9.23
N HIS A 634 -39.94 4.62 9.41
CA HIS A 634 -39.59 3.81 10.58
C HIS A 634 -38.50 4.43 11.47
N LEU A 635 -37.98 5.61 11.10
CA LEU A 635 -36.96 6.33 11.88
C LEU A 635 -37.48 6.78 13.27
N GLY A 636 -38.78 7.05 13.41
CA GLY A 636 -39.35 7.56 14.68
C GLY A 636 -39.08 9.05 14.87
N ALA A 637 -39.03 9.55 16.11
CA ALA A 637 -38.74 10.96 16.44
C ALA A 637 -37.36 11.18 17.09
N GLY A 638 -36.70 10.11 17.55
CA GLY A 638 -35.42 10.19 18.26
C GLY A 638 -34.21 10.48 17.36
N PRO A 639 -33.01 10.58 17.98
CA PRO A 639 -31.75 10.78 17.27
C PRO A 639 -31.43 9.68 16.26
N VAL A 640 -30.77 10.05 15.17
CA VAL A 640 -30.36 9.12 14.10
C VAL A 640 -28.85 9.14 13.92
N VAL A 641 -28.25 7.95 13.89
CA VAL A 641 -26.85 7.71 13.53
C VAL A 641 -26.83 7.10 12.13
N ILE A 642 -26.08 7.69 11.20
CA ILE A 642 -25.88 7.13 9.86
C ILE A 642 -24.50 6.47 9.78
N VAL A 643 -24.46 5.22 9.32
CA VAL A 643 -23.23 4.47 9.03
C VAL A 643 -23.20 4.16 7.53
N PRO A 644 -22.59 5.02 6.70
CA PRO A 644 -22.53 4.82 5.27
C PRO A 644 -21.30 3.98 4.84
N PRO A 645 -21.31 3.39 3.63
CA PRO A 645 -20.08 2.92 3.00
C PRO A 645 -19.15 4.07 2.65
N GLY A 646 -17.87 3.77 2.47
CA GLY A 646 -16.80 4.72 2.19
C GLY A 646 -17.12 5.67 1.04
N ALA A 647 -17.68 5.15 -0.04
CA ALA A 647 -18.10 5.94 -1.20
C ALA A 647 -19.17 7.01 -0.88
N LEU A 648 -19.97 6.82 0.17
CA LEU A 648 -21.09 7.67 0.56
C LEU A 648 -20.82 8.52 1.81
N HIS A 649 -19.62 8.48 2.40
CA HIS A 649 -19.25 9.37 3.51
C HIS A 649 -19.30 10.86 3.14
N ARG A 650 -19.24 11.18 1.84
CA ARG A 650 -19.36 12.54 1.30
C ARG A 650 -20.80 13.07 1.24
N VAL A 651 -21.81 12.27 1.57
CA VAL A 651 -23.21 12.73 1.49
C VAL A 651 -23.46 13.79 2.57
N PRO A 652 -24.01 14.97 2.23
CA PRO A 652 -24.43 15.96 3.22
C PRO A 652 -25.76 15.50 3.85
N TRP A 653 -25.68 14.63 4.86
CA TRP A 653 -26.86 13.97 5.44
C TRP A 653 -27.91 14.95 5.99
N ALA A 654 -27.48 16.15 6.40
CA ALA A 654 -28.35 17.22 6.86
C ALA A 654 -29.23 17.84 5.75
N LEU A 655 -28.88 17.63 4.47
CA LEU A 655 -29.68 18.09 3.33
C LEU A 655 -30.93 17.22 3.13
N LEU A 656 -30.88 15.94 3.51
CA LEU A 656 -31.95 14.97 3.25
C LEU A 656 -33.22 15.37 4.03
N PRO A 657 -34.38 15.50 3.38
CA PRO A 657 -35.60 16.03 4.01
C PRO A 657 -35.99 15.35 5.34
N ALA A 658 -35.88 14.03 5.41
CA ALA A 658 -36.25 13.26 6.60
C ALA A 658 -35.26 13.38 7.75
N LEU A 659 -34.05 13.90 7.51
CA LEU A 659 -32.96 14.03 8.50
C LEU A 659 -32.64 15.48 8.86
N ARG A 660 -33.06 16.46 8.05
CA ARG A 660 -32.74 17.89 8.18
C ARG A 660 -32.97 18.45 9.58
N ASP A 661 -34.14 18.17 10.14
CA ASP A 661 -34.57 18.72 11.44
C ASP A 661 -34.31 17.78 12.63
N ARG A 662 -33.52 16.72 12.41
CA ARG A 662 -33.22 15.71 13.43
C ARG A 662 -31.85 15.89 14.05
N VAL A 663 -31.72 15.42 15.28
CA VAL A 663 -30.42 15.14 15.89
C VAL A 663 -29.77 14.03 15.07
N LEU A 664 -28.68 14.39 14.37
CA LEU A 664 -28.05 13.57 13.36
C LEU A 664 -26.56 13.46 13.63
N SER A 665 -26.04 12.23 13.64
CA SER A 665 -24.61 11.94 13.67
C SER A 665 -24.24 10.94 12.58
N VAL A 666 -22.98 10.98 12.14
CA VAL A 666 -22.41 10.08 11.16
C VAL A 666 -21.28 9.28 11.81
N SER A 667 -21.14 8.00 11.49
CA SER A 667 -20.03 7.19 11.99
C SER A 667 -19.45 6.31 10.89
N PRO A 668 -18.11 6.13 10.82
CA PRO A 668 -17.45 5.18 9.93
C PRO A 668 -17.94 3.73 10.06
N SER A 669 -18.34 3.33 11.26
CA SER A 669 -18.90 2.01 11.57
C SER A 669 -19.74 2.06 12.83
N ALA A 670 -20.63 1.08 13.02
CA ALA A 670 -21.38 0.96 14.28
C ALA A 670 -20.45 0.68 15.47
N GLY A 671 -19.38 -0.09 15.26
CA GLY A 671 -18.33 -0.32 16.25
C GLY A 671 -17.57 0.96 16.64
N SER A 672 -17.30 1.85 15.69
CA SER A 672 -16.67 3.15 15.98
C SER A 672 -17.59 4.05 16.80
N TRP A 673 -18.90 4.04 16.51
CA TRP A 673 -19.89 4.79 17.29
C TRP A 673 -20.00 4.25 18.73
N LEU A 674 -19.99 2.93 18.91
CA LEU A 674 -19.98 2.31 20.24
C LEU A 674 -18.77 2.72 21.06
N ARG A 675 -17.57 2.67 20.46
CA ARG A 675 -16.35 3.13 21.13
C ARG A 675 -16.46 4.59 21.53
N ALA A 676 -16.89 5.47 20.61
CA ALA A 676 -17.10 6.89 20.91
C ALA A 676 -18.09 7.13 22.04
N ARG A 677 -19.19 6.34 22.11
CA ARG A 677 -20.19 6.43 23.18
C ARG A 677 -19.65 5.99 24.54
N GLU A 678 -18.69 5.09 24.55
CA GLU A 678 -18.07 4.52 25.75
C GLU A 678 -16.79 5.25 26.16
N THR A 679 -16.28 6.16 25.34
CA THR A 679 -15.17 7.03 25.69
C THR A 679 -15.57 7.94 26.85
N GLU A 680 -14.80 7.90 27.93
CA GLU A 680 -14.98 8.78 29.08
C GLU A 680 -14.45 10.20 28.79
N PRO A 681 -15.19 11.26 29.14
CA PRO A 681 -14.68 12.62 29.04
C PRO A 681 -13.49 12.84 29.99
N PRO A 682 -12.49 13.66 29.61
CA PRO A 682 -11.37 14.02 30.47
C PRO A 682 -11.84 14.86 31.67
N ARG A 683 -11.18 14.70 32.83
CA ARG A 683 -11.63 15.25 34.12
C ARG A 683 -11.46 16.76 34.24
N ASP A 684 -10.47 17.30 33.57
CA ASP A 684 -10.02 18.69 33.59
C ASP A 684 -10.80 19.59 32.61
N GLY A 685 -11.56 19.01 31.67
CA GLY A 685 -12.50 19.75 30.82
C GLY A 685 -11.89 20.87 29.97
N ARG A 686 -10.56 20.85 29.75
CA ARG A 686 -9.80 21.93 29.12
C ARG A 686 -10.32 22.26 27.71
N THR A 687 -10.58 23.55 27.47
CA THR A 687 -11.02 24.07 26.18
C THR A 687 -9.86 24.76 25.47
N VAL A 688 -9.61 24.39 24.22
CA VAL A 688 -8.58 24.97 23.35
C VAL A 688 -9.24 25.60 22.13
N LEU A 689 -8.94 26.86 21.86
CA LEU A 689 -9.44 27.60 20.70
C LEU A 689 -8.23 27.99 19.83
N VAL A 690 -8.27 27.65 18.55
CA VAL A 690 -7.18 27.92 17.61
C VAL A 690 -7.70 28.77 16.45
N ARG A 691 -6.95 29.82 16.13
CA ARG A 691 -7.21 30.71 15.00
C ARG A 691 -6.03 30.67 14.03
N GLY A 692 -6.25 30.02 12.89
CA GLY A 692 -5.29 29.96 11.79
C GLY A 692 -5.24 31.25 10.97
N PRO A 693 -4.15 31.47 10.19
CA PRO A 693 -3.98 32.69 9.40
C PRO A 693 -4.85 32.72 8.13
N GLY A 694 -5.15 33.94 7.65
CA GLY A 694 -5.74 34.18 6.33
C GLY A 694 -7.25 33.92 6.19
N LEU A 695 -8.00 33.85 7.29
CA LEU A 695 -9.47 33.78 7.27
C LEU A 695 -10.06 35.14 6.85
N ALA A 696 -11.05 35.16 5.96
CA ALA A 696 -11.57 36.42 5.41
C ALA A 696 -12.28 37.29 6.46
N THR A 697 -12.94 36.66 7.42
CA THR A 697 -13.57 37.33 8.58
C THR A 697 -12.58 37.60 9.71
N GLY A 698 -11.31 37.29 9.48
CA GLY A 698 -10.32 37.17 10.53
C GLY A 698 -10.64 36.06 11.52
N GLY A 699 -11.64 35.19 11.38
CA GLY A 699 -11.96 34.20 12.43
C GLY A 699 -12.64 34.83 13.66
N ALA A 700 -13.53 35.78 13.44
CA ALA A 700 -14.25 36.54 14.47
C ALA A 700 -15.03 35.68 15.48
N GLU A 701 -15.29 34.41 15.19
CA GLU A 701 -15.86 33.47 16.16
C GLU A 701 -14.93 33.19 17.35
N VAL A 702 -13.61 33.19 17.19
CA VAL A 702 -12.69 32.77 18.25
C VAL A 702 -12.69 33.73 19.45
N PRO A 703 -12.62 35.07 19.29
CA PRO A 703 -12.74 36.00 20.41
C PRO A 703 -14.05 35.86 21.18
N GLU A 704 -15.18 35.74 20.48
CA GLU A 704 -16.49 35.56 21.13
C GLU A 704 -16.59 34.23 21.90
N LEU A 705 -15.96 33.17 21.38
CA LEU A 705 -15.86 31.89 22.08
C LEU A 705 -14.94 31.99 23.31
N ALA A 706 -13.83 32.72 23.22
CA ALA A 706 -12.93 32.93 24.34
C ALA A 706 -13.67 33.61 25.51
N ASP A 707 -14.42 34.67 25.23
CA ASP A 707 -15.25 35.37 26.21
C ASP A 707 -16.32 34.45 26.82
N ARG A 708 -16.95 33.60 26.01
CA ARG A 708 -17.98 32.64 26.48
C ARG A 708 -17.41 31.62 27.47
N TYR A 709 -16.21 31.11 27.23
CA TYR A 709 -15.61 30.07 28.07
C TYR A 709 -14.83 30.64 29.26
N GLY A 710 -14.29 31.86 29.16
CA GLY A 710 -13.58 32.59 30.21
C GLY A 710 -12.20 32.01 30.60
N THR A 711 -11.99 30.70 30.47
CA THR A 711 -10.75 29.99 30.84
C THR A 711 -10.18 29.16 29.69
N ALA A 712 -10.57 29.45 28.44
CA ALA A 712 -10.06 28.73 27.27
C ALA A 712 -8.60 29.11 26.97
N THR A 713 -7.81 28.13 26.53
CA THR A 713 -6.49 28.39 25.95
C THR A 713 -6.68 28.85 24.51
N VAL A 714 -6.34 30.10 24.20
CA VAL A 714 -6.46 30.67 22.85
C VAL A 714 -5.08 30.69 22.18
N LEU A 715 -4.99 30.12 20.98
CA LEU A 715 -3.78 30.11 20.16
C LEU A 715 -4.06 30.87 18.86
N GLU A 716 -3.42 32.03 18.69
CA GLU A 716 -3.53 32.87 17.51
C GLU A 716 -2.19 33.55 17.18
N GLY A 717 -2.03 34.05 15.96
CA GLY A 717 -0.77 34.68 15.52
C GLY A 717 0.43 33.73 15.68
N ASP A 718 1.48 34.22 16.33
CA ASP A 718 2.71 33.46 16.56
C ASP A 718 2.54 32.29 17.54
N ASP A 719 1.46 32.26 18.34
CA ASP A 719 1.16 31.14 19.24
C ASP A 719 0.44 29.98 18.54
N ALA A 720 -0.16 30.22 17.37
CA ALA A 720 -0.85 29.21 16.57
C ALA A 720 0.09 28.33 15.73
N GLN A 721 1.27 27.97 16.27
CA GLN A 721 2.25 27.11 15.63
C GLN A 721 1.94 25.63 15.87
N VAL A 722 2.24 24.78 14.89
CA VAL A 722 1.95 23.33 14.94
C VAL A 722 2.42 22.65 16.23
N PRO A 723 3.67 22.82 16.71
CA PRO A 723 4.12 22.18 17.94
C PRO A 723 3.32 22.61 19.18
N ARG A 724 2.98 23.90 19.29
CA ARG A 724 2.20 24.42 20.42
C ARG A 724 0.76 23.94 20.36
N VAL A 725 0.14 24.01 19.18
CA VAL A 725 -1.21 23.50 18.94
C VAL A 725 -1.31 22.03 19.31
N LEU A 726 -0.39 21.17 18.84
CA LEU A 726 -0.38 19.75 19.21
C LEU A 726 -0.26 19.52 20.72
N SER A 727 0.63 20.26 21.39
CA SER A 727 0.81 20.16 22.84
C SER A 727 -0.47 20.53 23.60
N GLU A 728 -1.19 21.55 23.15
CA GLU A 728 -2.44 21.94 23.78
C GLU A 728 -3.59 21.00 23.41
N LEU A 729 -3.63 20.44 22.20
CA LEU A 729 -4.68 19.50 21.83
C LEU A 729 -4.60 18.17 22.60
N ASP A 730 -3.41 17.73 23.01
CA ASP A 730 -3.23 16.44 23.67
C ASP A 730 -4.02 16.36 24.99
N GLY A 731 -5.03 15.47 25.02
CA GLY A 731 -5.90 15.25 26.17
C GLY A 731 -6.98 16.32 26.42
N ALA A 732 -7.15 17.32 25.54
CA ALA A 732 -8.14 18.38 25.74
C ALA A 732 -9.59 17.85 25.80
N GLY A 733 -10.46 18.53 26.55
CA GLY A 733 -11.90 18.20 26.62
C GLY A 733 -12.66 18.69 25.39
N LEU A 734 -12.34 19.89 24.93
CA LEU A 734 -12.92 20.49 23.73
C LEU A 734 -11.85 21.26 22.97
N ALA A 735 -11.79 21.07 21.65
CA ALA A 735 -10.96 21.86 20.76
C ALA A 735 -11.81 22.50 19.66
N HIS A 736 -11.62 23.79 19.38
CA HIS A 736 -12.20 24.47 18.22
C HIS A 736 -11.07 25.03 17.36
N LEU A 737 -11.03 24.63 16.09
CA LEU A 737 -10.02 25.06 15.15
C LEU A 737 -10.70 25.82 14.01
N ALA A 738 -10.54 27.14 13.99
CA ALA A 738 -10.91 28.02 12.89
C ALA A 738 -9.70 28.21 11.99
N ALA A 739 -9.66 27.52 10.83
CA ALA A 739 -8.50 27.54 9.94
C ALA A 739 -8.87 27.13 8.51
N HIS A 740 -7.99 27.38 7.55
CA HIS A 740 -8.12 26.77 6.21
C HIS A 740 -7.83 25.28 6.26
N GLY A 741 -8.74 24.46 5.75
CA GLY A 741 -8.58 23.01 5.62
C GLY A 741 -8.28 22.62 4.18
N THR A 742 -7.45 21.59 3.98
CA THR A 742 -7.17 21.02 2.66
C THR A 742 -7.21 19.50 2.73
N PHE A 743 -8.07 18.90 1.91
CA PHE A 743 -8.15 17.45 1.74
C PHE A 743 -7.37 16.99 0.51
N ARG A 744 -6.52 15.98 0.69
CA ARG A 744 -5.72 15.36 -0.38
C ARG A 744 -6.15 13.92 -0.63
N ALA A 745 -6.88 13.69 -1.73
CA ALA A 745 -7.33 12.34 -2.09
C ALA A 745 -6.17 11.43 -2.52
N ASP A 746 -5.12 12.02 -3.11
CA ASP A 746 -3.89 11.36 -3.55
C ASP A 746 -2.98 10.95 -2.37
N SER A 747 -3.05 11.71 -1.27
CA SER A 747 -2.23 11.50 -0.08
C SER A 747 -3.00 11.89 1.19
N PRO A 748 -3.96 11.05 1.64
CA PRO A 748 -4.90 11.42 2.70
C PRO A 748 -4.23 11.82 4.02
N LEU A 749 -3.09 11.22 4.34
CA LEU A 749 -2.32 11.53 5.55
C LEU A 749 -1.58 12.89 5.51
N PHE A 750 -1.57 13.56 4.35
CA PHE A 750 -1.08 14.93 4.17
C PHE A 750 -2.23 15.94 4.02
N SER A 751 -3.47 15.53 4.30
CA SER A 751 -4.56 16.49 4.52
C SER A 751 -4.22 17.35 5.73
N ALA A 752 -4.52 18.64 5.65
CA ALA A 752 -3.93 19.63 6.55
C ALA A 752 -4.92 20.69 7.04
N LEU A 753 -4.61 21.26 8.19
CA LEU A 753 -5.14 22.54 8.67
C LEU A 753 -4.02 23.58 8.65
N ARG A 754 -4.28 24.78 8.14
CA ARG A 754 -3.28 25.84 8.03
C ARG A 754 -3.02 26.52 9.37
N MET A 755 -1.79 26.42 9.87
CA MET A 755 -1.27 27.10 11.06
C MET A 755 -0.33 28.25 10.68
N SER A 756 0.23 28.96 11.66
CA SER A 756 1.12 30.11 11.43
C SER A 756 2.49 29.73 10.84
N ASP A 757 3.02 28.56 11.22
CA ASP A 757 4.31 28.02 10.76
C ASP A 757 4.20 26.99 9.61
N GLY A 758 2.98 26.73 9.12
CA GLY A 758 2.73 25.82 8.01
C GLY A 758 1.54 24.87 8.23
N PRO A 759 1.45 23.77 7.47
CA PRO A 759 0.34 22.82 7.57
C PRO A 759 0.46 21.89 8.79
N LEU A 760 -0.58 21.83 9.62
CA LEU A 760 -0.83 20.75 10.60
C LEU A 760 -1.44 19.55 9.87
N ILE A 761 -0.66 18.51 9.60
CA ILE A 761 -1.10 17.34 8.81
C ILE A 761 -1.58 16.17 9.67
N VAL A 762 -2.27 15.19 9.07
CA VAL A 762 -2.75 13.98 9.79
C VAL A 762 -1.61 13.22 10.49
N HIS A 763 -0.43 13.12 9.87
CA HIS A 763 0.75 12.53 10.52
C HIS A 763 1.14 13.23 11.84
N ASP A 764 0.86 14.53 11.99
CA ASP A 764 1.09 15.23 13.24
C ASP A 764 0.03 14.84 14.30
N PHE A 765 -1.23 14.66 13.91
CA PHE A 765 -2.29 14.19 14.82
C PHE A 765 -2.07 12.75 15.31
N GLU A 766 -1.58 11.84 14.46
CA GLU A 766 -1.29 10.45 14.85
C GLU A 766 -0.23 10.33 15.96
N ARG A 767 0.47 11.42 16.29
CA ARG A 767 1.46 11.50 17.37
C ARG A 767 0.85 11.85 18.72
N LEU A 768 -0.39 12.33 18.79
CA LEU A 768 -1.05 12.69 20.05
C LEU A 768 -1.15 11.48 20.97
N ALA A 769 -0.95 11.70 22.27
CA ALA A 769 -1.19 10.63 23.22
C ALA A 769 -2.69 10.32 23.33
N ARG A 770 -3.49 11.37 23.43
CA ARG A 770 -4.94 11.32 23.43
C ARG A 770 -5.45 12.50 22.61
N SER A 771 -6.24 12.22 21.58
CA SER A 771 -6.90 13.27 20.81
C SER A 771 -7.97 13.97 21.67
N PRO A 772 -8.32 15.25 21.40
CA PRO A 772 -9.39 15.93 22.14
C PRO A 772 -10.68 15.12 22.19
N TYR A 773 -11.37 15.14 23.33
CA TYR A 773 -12.62 14.39 23.51
C TYR A 773 -13.70 14.86 22.52
N ARG A 774 -13.83 16.18 22.35
CA ARG A 774 -14.62 16.82 21.29
C ARG A 774 -13.74 17.75 20.46
N ILE A 775 -13.91 17.75 19.15
CA ILE A 775 -13.20 18.67 18.26
C ILE A 775 -14.13 19.25 17.20
N ILE A 776 -14.09 20.57 17.04
CA ILE A 776 -14.85 21.32 16.05
C ILE A 776 -13.85 21.87 15.05
N LEU A 777 -14.03 21.48 13.79
CA LEU A 777 -13.21 21.88 12.67
C LEU A 777 -14.01 22.90 11.84
N SER A 778 -13.88 24.17 12.22
CA SER A 778 -14.44 25.31 11.48
C SER A 778 -13.54 25.61 10.27
N SER A 779 -13.58 24.69 9.30
CA SER A 779 -12.65 24.64 8.18
C SER A 779 -13.24 23.86 7.00
N CYS A 780 -12.94 24.30 5.78
CA CYS A 780 -13.42 23.68 4.54
C CYS A 780 -12.87 22.25 4.35
N ASP A 781 -13.67 21.39 3.73
CA ASP A 781 -13.28 20.04 3.25
C ASP A 781 -12.74 19.06 4.32
N THR A 782 -12.88 19.33 5.61
CA THR A 782 -12.32 18.50 6.69
C THR A 782 -13.05 17.19 6.97
N ALA A 783 -14.34 17.08 6.60
CA ALA A 783 -15.12 15.85 6.71
C ALA A 783 -14.96 14.93 5.49
N ARG A 784 -14.09 15.26 4.53
CA ARG A 784 -13.83 14.41 3.37
C ARG A 784 -12.87 13.29 3.75
N LEU A 785 -13.22 12.09 3.29
CA LEU A 785 -12.49 10.86 3.57
C LEU A 785 -12.14 10.18 2.24
N ALA A 786 -10.92 9.65 2.16
CA ALA A 786 -10.52 8.78 1.07
C ALA A 786 -10.94 7.35 1.41
N SER A 787 -11.70 6.73 0.51
CA SER A 787 -11.99 5.30 0.57
C SER A 787 -10.78 4.55 0.00
N VAL A 788 -10.14 3.73 0.83
CA VAL A 788 -8.98 2.91 0.45
C VAL A 788 -9.22 1.45 0.82
N GLY A 789 -8.43 0.55 0.24
CA GLY A 789 -8.57 -0.89 0.52
C GLY A 789 -9.96 -1.43 0.22
N ALA A 790 -10.49 -2.22 1.14
CA ALA A 790 -11.88 -2.68 1.17
C ALA A 790 -12.69 -1.81 2.13
N ASP A 791 -13.13 -0.62 1.70
CA ASP A 791 -14.02 0.28 2.47
C ASP A 791 -13.43 0.84 3.78
N GLU A 792 -12.10 0.97 3.84
CA GLU A 792 -11.41 1.70 4.90
C GLU A 792 -11.38 3.20 4.60
N LEU A 793 -11.29 4.01 5.65
CA LEU A 793 -11.39 5.46 5.54
C LEU A 793 -10.15 6.14 6.11
N LEU A 794 -9.47 6.91 5.26
CA LEU A 794 -8.35 7.75 5.66
C LEU A 794 -8.73 9.23 5.49
N GLY A 795 -8.44 10.03 6.51
CA GLY A 795 -8.68 11.47 6.54
C GLY A 795 -8.57 12.01 7.96
N LEU A 796 -8.78 13.32 8.10
CA LEU A 796 -8.59 14.01 9.36
C LEU A 796 -9.54 13.49 10.45
N VAL A 797 -10.85 13.41 10.16
CA VAL A 797 -11.85 12.90 11.12
C VAL A 797 -11.51 11.47 11.57
N THR A 798 -11.15 10.59 10.64
CA THR A 798 -10.92 9.17 10.96
C THR A 798 -9.59 8.92 11.68
N ALA A 799 -8.61 9.82 11.57
CA ALA A 799 -7.39 9.75 12.37
C ALA A 799 -7.61 10.07 13.85
N LEU A 800 -8.61 10.89 14.18
CA LEU A 800 -8.88 11.36 15.55
C LEU A 800 -9.67 10.33 16.37
N LEU A 801 -10.59 9.58 15.75
CA LEU A 801 -11.46 8.62 16.45
C LEU A 801 -10.68 7.51 17.20
N PRO A 802 -9.67 6.84 16.59
CA PRO A 802 -8.89 5.80 17.28
C PRO A 802 -8.03 6.34 18.42
N LEU A 803 -7.76 7.65 18.43
CA LEU A 803 -6.96 8.35 19.45
C LEU A 803 -7.81 8.85 20.63
N GLY A 804 -9.11 8.51 20.67
CA GLY A 804 -9.99 8.80 21.80
C GLY A 804 -10.92 9.99 21.63
N THR A 805 -11.07 10.54 20.42
CA THR A 805 -12.11 11.54 20.15
C THR A 805 -13.48 10.89 20.09
N ALA A 806 -14.40 11.37 20.93
CA ALA A 806 -15.76 10.88 21.04
C ALA A 806 -16.75 11.65 20.15
N GLY A 807 -16.39 12.85 19.71
CA GLY A 807 -17.21 13.64 18.79
C GLY A 807 -16.42 14.63 17.95
N VAL A 808 -16.77 14.74 16.66
CA VAL A 808 -16.17 15.70 15.72
C VAL A 808 -17.27 16.48 15.01
N VAL A 809 -17.12 17.79 14.84
CA VAL A 809 -17.92 18.56 13.87
C VAL A 809 -17.00 19.02 12.76
N ALA A 810 -17.35 18.70 11.52
CA ALA A 810 -16.53 19.01 10.35
C ALA A 810 -17.41 19.25 9.13
N SER A 811 -16.88 19.99 8.14
CA SER A 811 -17.60 20.30 6.91
C SER A 811 -17.29 19.32 5.79
N SER A 812 -18.33 18.83 5.11
CA SER A 812 -18.24 17.95 3.94
C SER A 812 -18.04 18.70 2.61
N ALA A 813 -18.23 20.02 2.62
CA ALA A 813 -18.07 20.90 1.46
C ALA A 813 -17.40 22.23 1.87
N PRO A 814 -16.85 23.00 0.92
CA PRO A 814 -16.53 24.40 1.12
C PRO A 814 -17.72 25.19 1.70
N VAL A 815 -17.42 26.08 2.65
CA VAL A 815 -18.39 26.89 3.39
C VAL A 815 -18.01 28.37 3.32
N ASN A 816 -18.97 29.25 3.57
CA ASN A 816 -18.75 30.69 3.55
C ASN A 816 -18.25 31.20 4.91
N ASP A 817 -17.09 31.85 4.96
CA ASP A 817 -16.46 32.32 6.20
C ASP A 817 -17.38 33.16 7.10
N ALA A 818 -18.25 34.01 6.52
CA ALA A 818 -19.16 34.85 7.29
C ALA A 818 -20.36 34.07 7.84
N ALA A 819 -20.90 33.13 7.05
CA ALA A 819 -22.06 32.33 7.44
C ALA A 819 -21.72 31.24 8.48
N VAL A 820 -20.45 30.86 8.61
CA VAL A 820 -19.98 29.88 9.60
C VAL A 820 -20.01 30.44 11.03
N ILE A 821 -19.70 31.73 11.22
CA ILE A 821 -19.64 32.37 12.54
C ILE A 821 -20.93 32.17 13.35
N PRO A 822 -22.12 32.59 12.87
CA PRO A 822 -23.35 32.41 13.65
C PRO A 822 -23.67 30.93 13.92
N LEU A 823 -23.30 30.02 13.01
CA LEU A 823 -23.46 28.58 13.22
C LEU A 823 -22.58 28.08 14.37
N MET A 824 -21.30 28.45 14.39
CA MET A 824 -20.35 28.02 15.43
C MET A 824 -20.71 28.60 16.79
N LEU A 825 -21.08 29.88 16.87
CA LEU A 825 -21.52 30.52 18.11
C LEU A 825 -22.78 29.86 18.68
N ALA A 826 -23.77 29.55 17.84
CA ALA A 826 -24.98 28.84 18.24
C ALA A 826 -24.68 27.40 18.69
N LEU A 827 -23.77 26.71 18.00
CA LEU A 827 -23.32 25.37 18.36
C LEU A 827 -22.65 25.36 19.74
N HIS A 828 -21.71 26.26 19.99
CA HIS A 828 -21.06 26.38 21.29
C HIS A 828 -22.01 26.78 22.41
N LYS A 829 -23.04 27.59 22.11
CA LYS A 829 -24.12 27.87 23.07
C LYS A 829 -24.83 26.58 23.51
N GLY A 830 -25.15 25.69 22.58
CA GLY A 830 -25.71 24.37 22.88
C GLY A 830 -24.79 23.53 23.75
N LEU A 831 -23.49 23.50 23.44
CA LEU A 831 -22.50 22.75 24.23
C LEU A 831 -22.38 23.26 25.67
N THR A 832 -22.39 24.57 25.88
CA THR A 832 -22.39 25.16 27.23
C THR A 832 -23.68 24.86 28.01
N ALA A 833 -24.77 24.54 27.31
CA ALA A 833 -26.03 24.09 27.91
C ALA A 833 -26.08 22.56 28.16
N GLY A 834 -24.97 21.85 27.93
CA GLY A 834 -24.86 20.40 28.18
C GLY A 834 -25.36 19.51 27.04
N LEU A 835 -25.70 20.08 25.88
CA LEU A 835 -26.08 19.30 24.71
C LEU A 835 -24.88 18.58 24.09
N SER A 836 -25.14 17.47 23.39
CA SER A 836 -24.15 16.81 22.53
C SER A 836 -23.81 17.66 21.29
N LEU A 837 -22.75 17.30 20.55
CA LEU A 837 -22.42 18.01 19.30
C LEU A 837 -23.55 17.88 18.26
N ALA A 838 -24.18 16.72 18.16
CA ALA A 838 -25.27 16.49 17.20
C ALA A 838 -26.54 17.29 17.55
N GLU A 839 -26.88 17.40 18.84
CA GLU A 839 -28.01 18.22 19.30
C GLU A 839 -27.74 19.70 19.07
N SER A 840 -26.54 20.16 19.47
CA SER A 840 -26.10 21.54 19.32
C SER A 840 -26.03 21.96 17.86
N LEU A 841 -25.52 21.11 16.97
CA LEU A 841 -25.46 21.40 15.54
C LEU A 841 -26.86 21.47 14.92
N ARG A 842 -27.78 20.58 15.31
CA ARG A 842 -29.18 20.63 14.85
C ARG A 842 -29.85 21.93 15.28
N ASP A 843 -29.68 22.36 16.54
CA ASP A 843 -30.26 23.63 17.03
C ASP A 843 -29.59 24.85 16.39
N ALA A 844 -28.27 24.79 16.18
CA ALA A 844 -27.54 25.85 15.49
C ALA A 844 -28.10 26.08 14.06
N ARG A 845 -28.34 25.00 13.30
CA ARG A 845 -28.92 25.08 11.96
C ARG A 845 -30.30 25.73 11.92
N THR A 846 -31.15 25.51 12.94
CA THR A 846 -32.50 26.08 12.97
C THR A 846 -32.51 27.56 13.37
N THR A 847 -31.45 28.03 14.03
CA THR A 847 -31.29 29.45 14.39
C THR A 847 -30.64 30.31 13.29
N LEU A 848 -30.13 29.69 12.23
CA LEU A 848 -29.52 30.41 11.12
C LEU A 848 -30.55 31.21 10.29
N PRO A 849 -30.13 32.33 9.68
CA PRO A 849 -30.93 33.01 8.67
C PRO A 849 -31.38 32.07 7.54
N SER A 850 -32.57 32.33 6.98
CA SER A 850 -33.16 31.48 5.94
C SER A 850 -32.61 31.75 4.54
N ASP A 851 -31.56 32.54 4.37
CA ASP A 851 -30.94 32.76 3.06
C ASP A 851 -30.13 31.55 2.60
N THR A 852 -29.85 31.52 1.30
CA THR A 852 -29.21 30.38 0.64
C THR A 852 -27.82 30.06 1.19
N VAL A 853 -27.02 31.07 1.56
CA VAL A 853 -25.62 30.87 1.97
C VAL A 853 -25.58 30.25 3.37
N HIS A 854 -26.41 30.74 4.29
CA HIS A 854 -26.52 30.16 5.63
C HIS A 854 -27.11 28.75 5.60
N GLN A 855 -28.14 28.49 4.80
CA GLN A 855 -28.70 27.15 4.64
C GLN A 855 -27.68 26.15 4.08
N ALA A 856 -26.98 26.51 3.00
CA ALA A 856 -25.94 25.66 2.42
C ALA A 856 -24.80 25.40 3.40
N THR A 857 -24.40 26.41 4.17
CA THR A 857 -23.40 26.28 5.23
C THR A 857 -23.86 25.29 6.31
N GLY A 858 -25.09 25.44 6.81
CA GLY A 858 -25.67 24.52 7.78
C GLY A 858 -25.74 23.07 7.30
N TRP A 859 -26.05 22.84 6.01
CA TRP A 859 -26.11 21.49 5.43
C TRP A 859 -24.74 20.86 5.17
N ALA A 860 -23.70 21.67 5.01
CA ALA A 860 -22.35 21.18 4.76
C ALA A 860 -21.72 20.53 6.01
N PHE A 861 -22.07 21.00 7.21
CA PHE A 861 -21.55 20.47 8.47
C PHE A 861 -22.26 19.19 8.92
N ALA A 862 -21.46 18.24 9.40
CA ALA A 862 -21.92 17.02 10.04
C ALA A 862 -21.23 16.81 11.39
N ALA A 863 -21.99 16.26 12.34
CA ALA A 863 -21.44 15.72 13.57
C ALA A 863 -21.05 14.25 13.35
N PHE A 864 -19.88 13.86 13.82
CA PHE A 864 -19.36 12.50 13.81
C PHE A 864 -19.18 12.01 15.24
N GLY A 865 -19.37 10.71 15.47
CA GLY A 865 -19.24 10.11 16.81
C GLY A 865 -20.52 10.19 17.64
N ALA A 866 -20.38 10.22 18.97
CA ALA A 866 -21.48 10.04 19.92
C ALA A 866 -21.57 11.10 21.03
N ALA A 867 -20.58 12.00 21.13
CA ALA A 867 -20.44 12.98 22.21
C ALA A 867 -20.99 14.38 21.89
#